data_AF-A0A225VDR4-F1
#
_entry.id   AF-A0A225VDR4-F1
#
_cell.length_a   1.000
_cell.length_b   1.000
_cell.length_c   1.000
_cell.angle_alpha   90.00
_cell.angle_beta   90.00
_cell.angle_gamma   90.00
#
_symmetry.space_group_name_H-M   'P 1'
#
loop_
_entity.id
_entity.type
_entity.pdbx_description
1 polymer ?
#
loop_
_entity_poly.entity_id
_entity_poly.type
_entity_poly.pdbx_seq_one_letter_code
_entity_poly.pdbx_strand_id
1 'polypeptide(L)'
;MKSQTAWTALLLLLLATLQAVTSQTCDVEGSTLSSSCGDMCDPYQPCLTYNLSDSTSCNSCVTDVSTNCNYVCYNIYREEPTDRSLFVFFITYGTYQSEEELVTRATDPTYDDNVNSLPDNTSSYAWASNDIITRVDALELPSTAETVVLAGGASFDLVMKSKVVNLQLANDLLTSQTQVTRIWLLSINLKEQIGTVRDLLPYSITYVNLANTLLYEFPTDLLSLLSMSSLYLKMNYITAVNSSISSSKIANLGLSVNGMNLFEGDFPNLAVLELDANNFTEIPAVIFTMTALTSLYLSGNPLKTPVFTADQVTFLEKLTDFDLTAADFQEAINCDTSAQRTIQGLTVCVSDFMASSNSTSSGSGINDKGSGSKSSSSTVIIVAVAVGGVVLLAIIGTIVYFRKTRTTDKPETIIMTDPTMRTTQDNLDNLSIWRDPELLSLQVNIDDIHDVRLIGSGAFGVVWLVRYRGAQLLASKRLREDMATHERVQDFVDEIKMVARFDHPNIVQFVGAAWSIEANIQALFEYMENGDLRTYLSASYLPRYWTSTKFQLAIDAIEALIYVHSFDPPLVHRDLKSRNVLISAEMHAKLTDFGTTRYRSKDGTMTVGVGTGRWLAPEIISGSTDYDQSADIFSFGVLLTEIDTHNLPYHDAVGLNGNKLEEVAVLQMVANGQLRPTISASCPPTVRDLATLCMSQNPQDRPAAAEAAYVLRTVQKEMNDA
;
A
#
# COMPACT_ATOMS: atom_id res chain seq x y z
N MET A 1 25.86 58.25 -52.96
CA MET A 1 25.07 58.15 -51.71
C MET A 1 24.56 56.72 -51.48
N LYS A 2 25.43 55.70 -51.48
CA LYS A 2 25.04 54.26 -51.38
C LYS A 2 25.87 53.43 -50.38
N SER A 3 26.59 54.08 -49.46
CA SER A 3 27.47 53.38 -48.51
C SER A 3 27.09 53.59 -47.03
N GLN A 4 26.15 54.48 -46.73
CA GLN A 4 25.80 54.82 -45.34
C GLN A 4 24.55 54.08 -44.83
N THR A 5 23.73 53.50 -45.71
CA THR A 5 22.52 52.76 -45.32
C THR A 5 22.77 51.28 -45.03
N ALA A 6 23.91 50.71 -45.46
CA ALA A 6 24.25 49.32 -45.19
C ALA A 6 24.80 49.11 -43.77
N TRP A 7 25.54 50.08 -43.23
CA TRP A 7 26.12 49.99 -41.89
C TRP A 7 25.09 50.22 -40.76
N THR A 8 24.07 51.05 -41.00
CA THR A 8 22.96 51.20 -40.04
C THR A 8 22.03 49.98 -40.02
N ALA A 9 21.87 49.29 -41.16
CA ALA A 9 21.08 48.06 -41.22
C ALA A 9 21.79 46.87 -40.57
N LEU A 10 23.13 46.77 -40.69
CA LEU A 10 23.90 45.73 -40.00
C LEU A 10 23.97 45.94 -38.48
N LEU A 11 24.03 47.20 -38.02
CA LEU A 11 24.01 47.49 -36.58
C LEU A 11 22.61 47.26 -35.97
N LEU A 12 21.53 47.51 -36.72
CA LEU A 12 20.15 47.20 -36.29
C LEU A 12 19.83 45.69 -36.34
N LEU A 13 20.48 44.91 -37.22
CA LEU A 13 20.37 43.44 -37.18
C LEU A 13 21.21 42.81 -36.06
N LEU A 14 22.34 43.41 -35.66
CA LEU A 14 23.13 42.95 -34.51
C LEU A 14 22.59 43.42 -33.15
N LEU A 15 21.74 44.45 -33.12
CA LEU A 15 21.01 44.88 -31.91
C LEU A 15 19.62 44.22 -31.79
N ALA A 16 19.13 43.53 -32.82
CA ALA A 16 17.91 42.71 -32.74
C ALA A 16 18.18 41.24 -32.36
N THR A 17 19.44 40.85 -32.14
CA THR A 17 19.83 39.53 -31.63
C THR A 17 20.17 39.53 -30.14
N LEU A 18 19.87 40.60 -29.41
CA LEU A 18 19.80 40.57 -27.95
C LEU A 18 18.33 40.69 -27.52
N GLN A 19 17.87 39.67 -26.81
CA GLN A 19 16.55 39.52 -26.18
C GLN A 19 15.39 39.11 -27.09
N ALA A 20 15.47 37.87 -27.55
CA ALA A 20 14.40 36.92 -27.30
C ALA A 20 15.03 35.52 -27.20
N VAL A 21 15.71 35.25 -26.08
CA VAL A 21 15.69 33.87 -25.58
C VAL A 21 14.24 33.66 -25.19
N THR A 22 13.43 33.19 -26.12
CA THR A 22 12.17 32.56 -25.76
C THR A 22 12.58 31.39 -24.88
N SER A 23 12.45 31.53 -23.57
CA SER A 23 12.39 30.40 -22.67
C SER A 23 11.35 29.46 -23.27
N GLN A 24 11.78 28.33 -23.80
CA GLN A 24 10.88 27.28 -24.23
C GLN A 24 10.05 26.95 -22.98
N THR A 25 8.75 27.24 -23.02
CA THR A 25 7.85 26.91 -21.93
C THR A 25 7.76 25.40 -21.85
N CYS A 26 7.76 24.83 -20.66
CA CYS A 26 7.49 23.41 -20.48
C CYS A 26 6.20 23.06 -21.22
N ASP A 27 6.26 22.13 -22.17
CA ASP A 27 5.13 21.79 -23.04
C ASP A 27 3.95 21.15 -22.28
N VAL A 28 4.13 20.86 -20.99
CA VAL A 28 3.16 20.20 -20.11
C VAL A 28 2.95 21.04 -18.85
N GLU A 29 1.70 21.19 -18.40
CA GLU A 29 1.36 21.88 -17.16
C GLU A 29 1.91 21.13 -15.93
N GLY A 30 2.40 21.87 -14.93
CA GLY A 30 3.17 21.25 -13.84
C GLY A 30 2.41 20.34 -12.87
N SER A 31 1.09 20.19 -13.06
CA SER A 31 0.22 19.26 -12.33
C SER A 31 -0.31 18.11 -13.21
N THR A 32 0.25 17.94 -14.41
CA THR A 32 -0.12 16.90 -15.38
C THR A 32 0.87 15.74 -15.37
N LEU A 33 0.40 14.55 -15.00
CA LEU A 33 1.16 13.30 -15.14
C LEU A 33 1.20 12.89 -16.62
N SER A 34 2.37 12.69 -17.20
CA SER A 34 2.54 12.33 -18.62
C SER A 34 3.66 11.31 -18.81
N SER A 35 3.65 10.53 -19.89
CA SER A 35 4.80 9.72 -20.32
C SER A 35 5.77 10.46 -21.24
N SER A 36 5.43 11.66 -21.70
CA SER A 36 6.23 12.45 -22.64
C SER A 36 7.27 13.32 -21.90
N CYS A 37 8.26 12.65 -21.32
CA CYS A 37 9.25 13.26 -20.40
C CYS A 37 10.58 13.65 -21.07
N GLY A 38 10.63 13.81 -22.40
CA GLY A 38 11.81 14.34 -23.12
C GLY A 38 13.12 13.54 -22.93
N ASP A 39 13.06 12.20 -22.93
CA ASP A 39 14.17 11.28 -22.63
C ASP A 39 14.78 11.41 -21.22
N MET A 40 14.17 12.21 -20.32
CA MET A 40 14.68 12.44 -18.96
C MET A 40 14.33 11.33 -17.96
N CYS A 41 13.24 10.60 -18.22
CA CYS A 41 12.79 9.47 -17.42
C CYS A 41 13.02 8.16 -18.17
N ASP A 42 13.15 7.04 -17.45
CA ASP A 42 13.26 5.74 -18.10
C ASP A 42 12.01 5.47 -18.96
N PRO A 43 12.13 4.67 -20.03
CA PRO A 43 10.99 4.32 -20.85
C PRO A 43 9.81 3.82 -20.01
N TYR A 44 8.62 4.37 -20.31
CA TYR A 44 7.36 4.04 -19.66
C TYR A 44 7.21 4.46 -18.18
N GLN A 45 8.18 5.21 -17.63
CA GLN A 45 7.96 5.91 -16.36
C GLN A 45 7.19 7.21 -16.63
N PRO A 46 5.96 7.35 -16.10
CA PRO A 46 5.28 8.62 -16.16
C PRO A 46 5.98 9.63 -15.26
N CYS A 47 5.84 10.91 -15.58
CA CYS A 47 6.49 12.00 -14.90
C CYS A 47 5.57 13.21 -14.74
N LEU A 48 5.95 14.08 -13.82
CA LEU A 48 5.47 15.45 -13.73
C LEU A 48 6.54 16.41 -14.23
N THR A 49 6.11 17.50 -14.85
CA THR A 49 6.97 18.63 -15.23
C THR A 49 6.86 19.76 -14.21
N TYR A 50 7.91 20.54 -14.05
CA TYR A 50 7.95 21.72 -13.21
C TYR A 50 8.78 22.79 -13.91
N ASN A 51 8.41 24.05 -13.74
CA ASN A 51 9.22 25.14 -14.28
C ASN A 51 10.50 25.31 -13.43
N LEU A 52 11.65 25.56 -14.04
CA LEU A 52 12.92 25.76 -13.34
C LEU A 52 12.88 26.93 -12.33
N SER A 53 12.00 27.93 -12.55
CA SER A 53 11.75 29.01 -11.58
C SER A 53 11.11 28.54 -10.26
N ASP A 54 10.43 27.39 -10.27
CA ASP A 54 9.78 26.78 -9.10
C ASP A 54 10.70 25.77 -8.39
N SER A 55 12.00 25.76 -8.70
CA SER A 55 13.02 24.81 -8.20
C SER A 55 13.08 24.63 -6.68
N THR A 56 12.55 25.55 -5.88
CA THR A 56 12.39 25.38 -4.42
C THR A 56 11.33 24.34 -4.02
N SER A 57 10.53 23.86 -4.96
CA SER A 57 9.43 22.91 -4.74
C SER A 57 9.77 21.46 -5.09
N CYS A 58 10.91 21.21 -5.76
CA CYS A 58 11.27 19.88 -6.24
C CYS A 58 12.74 19.51 -5.99
N ASN A 59 12.98 18.78 -4.90
CA ASN A 59 14.32 18.31 -4.50
C ASN A 59 14.77 17.02 -5.22
N SER A 60 13.88 16.33 -5.94
CA SER A 60 14.14 15.05 -6.63
C SER A 60 13.91 15.13 -8.14
N CYS A 61 13.94 16.33 -8.71
CA CYS A 61 13.71 16.54 -10.13
C CYS A 61 14.96 16.27 -10.96
N VAL A 62 14.77 15.71 -12.15
CA VAL A 62 15.79 15.67 -13.21
C VAL A 62 15.65 16.94 -14.05
N THR A 63 16.73 17.71 -14.19
CA THR A 63 16.70 18.99 -14.91
C THR A 63 17.06 18.81 -16.37
N ASP A 64 16.19 19.27 -17.28
CA ASP A 64 16.54 19.47 -18.68
C ASP A 64 16.94 20.93 -18.92
N VAL A 65 18.24 21.14 -19.10
CA VAL A 65 18.84 22.46 -19.33
C VAL A 65 18.49 23.02 -20.71
N SER A 66 18.00 22.19 -21.63
CA SER A 66 17.64 22.60 -23.00
C SER A 66 16.24 23.19 -23.08
N THR A 67 15.29 22.65 -22.32
CA THR A 67 13.87 23.09 -22.28
C THR A 67 13.54 23.96 -21.07
N ASN A 68 14.49 24.15 -20.14
CA ASN A 68 14.28 24.90 -18.90
C ASN A 68 13.17 24.30 -18.01
N CYS A 69 13.07 22.96 -17.99
CA CYS A 69 12.09 22.19 -17.25
C CYS A 69 12.73 21.19 -16.28
N ASN A 70 12.04 20.93 -15.18
CA ASN A 70 12.37 19.95 -14.17
C ASN A 70 11.35 18.81 -14.23
N TYR A 71 11.79 17.56 -14.12
CA TYR A 71 10.92 16.38 -14.22
C TYR A 71 10.98 15.52 -12.96
N VAL A 72 9.82 15.12 -12.41
CA VAL A 72 9.75 14.06 -11.39
C VAL A 72 9.33 12.78 -12.06
N CYS A 73 10.26 11.84 -12.20
CA CYS A 73 9.99 10.52 -12.77
C CYS A 73 9.42 9.58 -11.69
N TYR A 74 8.30 8.94 -12.00
CA TYR A 74 7.69 7.95 -11.11
C TYR A 74 8.10 6.54 -11.54
N ASN A 75 8.96 5.91 -10.74
CA ASN A 75 9.27 4.51 -10.93
C ASN A 75 8.07 3.64 -10.50
N ILE A 76 7.31 3.18 -11.50
CA ILE A 76 6.11 2.33 -11.37
C ILE A 76 6.41 1.04 -10.61
N TYR A 77 7.64 0.53 -10.74
CA TYR A 77 8.10 -0.70 -10.13
C TYR A 77 9.16 -0.35 -9.06
N ARG A 78 8.69 0.07 -7.88
CA ARG A 78 9.58 0.39 -6.75
C ARG A 78 10.42 -0.81 -6.30
N GLU A 79 9.94 -2.02 -6.56
CA GLU A 79 10.66 -3.30 -6.50
C GLU A 79 10.56 -4.00 -7.87
N GLU A 80 11.47 -4.96 -8.18
CA GLU A 80 11.37 -5.76 -9.42
C GLU A 80 9.98 -6.44 -9.45
N PRO A 81 9.14 -6.14 -10.46
CA PRO A 81 7.76 -6.57 -10.43
C PRO A 81 7.69 -8.08 -10.62
N THR A 82 6.97 -8.76 -9.73
CA THR A 82 6.65 -10.19 -9.87
C THR A 82 5.77 -10.46 -11.10
N ASP A 83 5.00 -9.45 -11.54
CA ASP A 83 4.17 -9.48 -12.74
C ASP A 83 4.36 -8.21 -13.58
N ARG A 84 4.94 -8.37 -14.77
CA ARG A 84 5.19 -7.26 -15.73
C ARG A 84 3.99 -6.96 -16.63
N SER A 85 2.89 -7.70 -16.46
CA SER A 85 1.63 -7.45 -17.15
C SER A 85 0.75 -6.42 -16.44
N LEU A 86 1.08 -6.08 -15.21
CA LEU A 86 0.32 -5.19 -14.35
C LEU A 86 1.00 -3.83 -14.20
N PHE A 87 0.35 -2.78 -14.71
CA PHE A 87 0.72 -1.39 -14.47
C PHE A 87 -0.20 -0.80 -13.38
N VAL A 88 0.38 -0.29 -12.28
CA VAL A 88 -0.38 0.33 -11.18
C VAL A 88 0.17 1.70 -10.87
N PHE A 89 -0.72 2.68 -10.79
CA PHE A 89 -0.40 4.01 -10.30
C PHE A 89 -1.48 4.48 -9.30
N PHE A 90 -1.05 4.81 -8.09
CA PHE A 90 -1.92 5.36 -7.06
C PHE A 90 -1.92 6.88 -7.09
N ILE A 91 -3.09 7.48 -6.96
CA ILE A 91 -3.22 8.90 -6.67
C ILE A 91 -3.78 9.02 -5.27
N THR A 92 -2.93 9.33 -4.29
CA THR A 92 -3.37 9.40 -2.90
C THR A 92 -4.34 10.56 -2.71
N TYR A 93 -5.31 10.36 -1.79
CA TYR A 93 -6.30 11.39 -1.51
C TYR A 93 -5.61 12.67 -1.01
N GLY A 94 -5.98 13.79 -1.61
CA GLY A 94 -5.55 15.11 -1.17
C GLY A 94 -6.63 15.79 -0.33
N THR A 95 -6.63 17.12 -0.38
CA THR A 95 -7.59 18.02 0.28
C THR A 95 -8.97 18.06 -0.39
N TYR A 96 -9.10 17.51 -1.61
CA TYR A 96 -10.37 17.45 -2.32
C TYR A 96 -11.41 16.59 -1.59
N GLN A 97 -12.65 17.07 -1.57
CA GLN A 97 -13.81 16.34 -1.07
C GLN A 97 -14.98 16.49 -2.06
N SER A 98 -15.59 15.38 -2.45
CA SER A 98 -16.77 15.37 -3.31
C SER A 98 -18.03 15.77 -2.54
N GLU A 99 -19.10 16.17 -3.24
CA GLU A 99 -20.40 16.42 -2.61
C GLU A 99 -20.89 15.17 -1.86
N GLU A 100 -20.69 14.00 -2.46
CA GLU A 100 -21.05 12.71 -1.90
C GLU A 100 -20.24 12.36 -0.65
N GLU A 101 -18.95 12.70 -0.60
CA GLU A 101 -18.11 12.56 0.59
C GLU A 101 -18.61 13.46 1.72
N LEU A 102 -18.89 14.74 1.43
CA LEU A 102 -19.37 15.69 2.43
C LEU A 102 -20.69 15.23 3.05
N VAL A 103 -21.62 14.71 2.24
CA VAL A 103 -22.89 14.15 2.71
C VAL A 103 -22.64 12.90 3.56
N THR A 104 -21.82 11.95 3.06
CA THR A 104 -21.57 10.68 3.76
C THR A 104 -20.90 10.92 5.11
N ARG A 105 -19.85 11.74 5.14
CA ARG A 105 -19.11 12.12 6.35
C ARG A 105 -19.99 12.84 7.37
N ALA A 106 -20.96 13.64 6.93
CA ALA A 106 -21.91 14.29 7.82
C ALA A 106 -22.91 13.31 8.47
N THR A 107 -23.20 12.19 7.80
CA THR A 107 -24.18 11.19 8.25
C THR A 107 -23.57 9.97 8.94
N ASP A 108 -22.27 9.70 8.72
CA ASP A 108 -21.55 8.56 9.28
C ASP A 108 -20.42 9.06 10.21
N PRO A 109 -20.57 8.94 11.54
CA PRO A 109 -19.54 9.37 12.49
C PRO A 109 -18.28 8.49 12.45
N THR A 110 -18.34 7.31 11.84
CA THR A 110 -17.19 6.40 11.68
C THR A 110 -16.46 6.60 10.35
N TYR A 111 -16.91 7.56 9.53
CA TYR A 111 -16.37 7.79 8.19
C TYR A 111 -14.85 7.98 8.19
N ASP A 112 -14.34 8.85 9.05
CA ASP A 112 -12.91 9.17 9.10
C ASP A 112 -12.09 7.96 9.57
N ASP A 113 -12.58 7.21 10.57
CA ASP A 113 -11.94 5.97 11.03
C ASP A 113 -11.87 4.93 9.90
N ASN A 114 -12.97 4.81 9.13
CA ASN A 114 -13.03 3.89 7.98
C ASN A 114 -12.06 4.29 6.88
N VAL A 115 -11.95 5.60 6.54
CA VAL A 115 -10.96 6.11 5.59
C VAL A 115 -9.53 5.81 6.07
N ASN A 116 -9.24 6.05 7.35
CA ASN A 116 -7.91 5.84 7.94
C ASN A 116 -7.54 4.34 8.04
N SER A 117 -8.53 3.45 8.07
CA SER A 117 -8.32 2.00 8.09
C SER A 117 -8.06 1.39 6.71
N LEU A 118 -8.13 2.17 5.63
CA LEU A 118 -7.89 1.67 4.27
C LEU A 118 -6.44 1.16 4.12
N PRO A 119 -6.22 0.03 3.43
CA PRO A 119 -4.88 -0.49 3.18
C PRO A 119 -4.01 0.50 2.41
N ASP A 120 -2.70 0.44 2.67
CA ASP A 120 -1.69 1.25 1.99
C ASP A 120 -0.65 0.35 1.32
N ASN A 121 -0.70 0.31 -0.01
CA ASN A 121 0.19 -0.46 -0.87
C ASN A 121 1.22 0.46 -1.59
N THR A 122 1.39 1.71 -1.14
CA THR A 122 2.29 2.72 -1.75
C THR A 122 3.77 2.41 -1.56
N SER A 123 4.11 1.43 -0.73
CA SER A 123 5.46 0.86 -0.67
C SER A 123 5.80 0.03 -1.90
N SER A 124 4.81 -0.61 -2.53
CA SER A 124 4.99 -1.55 -3.64
C SER A 124 4.81 -0.91 -5.01
N TYR A 125 3.93 0.09 -5.12
CA TYR A 125 3.58 0.74 -6.38
C TYR A 125 3.86 2.24 -6.35
N ALA A 126 4.05 2.84 -7.53
CA ALA A 126 4.19 4.28 -7.66
C ALA A 126 2.93 5.02 -7.23
N TRP A 127 3.13 6.22 -6.69
CA TRP A 127 2.05 7.08 -6.27
C TRP A 127 2.41 8.56 -6.33
N ALA A 128 1.38 9.41 -6.38
CA ALA A 128 1.48 10.85 -6.19
C ALA A 128 0.23 11.40 -5.48
N SER A 129 0.34 12.55 -4.82
CA SER A 129 -0.81 13.17 -4.15
C SER A 129 -1.73 13.88 -5.15
N ASN A 130 -3.05 13.80 -4.94
CA ASN A 130 -4.03 14.60 -5.68
C ASN A 130 -3.94 16.11 -5.39
N ASP A 131 -3.22 16.53 -4.35
CA ASP A 131 -2.88 17.96 -4.13
C ASP A 131 -1.82 18.46 -5.13
N ILE A 132 -1.13 17.54 -5.80
CA ILE A 132 -0.06 17.83 -6.76
C ILE A 132 -0.54 17.52 -8.18
N ILE A 133 -1.10 16.34 -8.39
CA ILE A 133 -1.58 15.89 -9.70
C ILE A 133 -3.06 16.21 -9.83
N THR A 134 -3.39 17.03 -10.83
CA THR A 134 -4.76 17.40 -11.17
C THR A 134 -5.18 16.87 -12.53
N ARG A 135 -4.23 16.41 -13.36
CA ARG A 135 -4.48 15.86 -14.69
C ARG A 135 -3.58 14.65 -14.98
N VAL A 136 -4.08 13.70 -15.75
CA VAL A 136 -3.30 12.59 -16.34
C VAL A 136 -3.43 12.67 -17.86
N ASP A 137 -2.30 12.79 -18.54
CA ASP A 137 -2.20 12.83 -19.99
C ASP A 137 -2.17 11.43 -20.60
N ALA A 138 -2.16 11.35 -21.94
CA ALA A 138 -1.93 10.10 -22.65
C ALA A 138 -0.69 9.36 -22.11
N LEU A 139 -0.85 8.06 -21.83
CA LEU A 139 0.20 7.23 -21.25
C LEU A 139 0.76 6.26 -22.30
N GLU A 140 2.08 6.28 -22.45
CA GLU A 140 2.85 5.24 -23.14
C GLU A 140 3.27 4.16 -22.15
N LEU A 141 2.83 2.93 -22.40
CA LEU A 141 3.01 1.80 -21.49
C LEU A 141 3.93 0.74 -22.10
N PRO A 142 4.59 -0.10 -21.28
CA PRO A 142 5.39 -1.20 -21.79
C PRO A 142 4.53 -2.14 -22.64
N SER A 143 5.13 -2.77 -23.64
CA SER A 143 4.44 -3.75 -24.50
C SER A 143 3.95 -4.98 -23.73
N THR A 144 4.48 -5.23 -22.54
CA THR A 144 4.05 -6.31 -21.65
C THR A 144 2.82 -5.95 -20.81
N ALA A 145 2.48 -4.67 -20.65
CA ALA A 145 1.41 -4.22 -19.76
C ALA A 145 0.02 -4.51 -20.35
N GLU A 146 -0.63 -5.56 -19.88
CA GLU A 146 -1.97 -5.97 -20.33
C GLU A 146 -3.09 -5.41 -19.44
N THR A 147 -2.76 -5.13 -18.17
CA THR A 147 -3.68 -4.60 -17.15
C THR A 147 -3.19 -3.26 -16.63
N VAL A 148 -4.07 -2.26 -16.62
CA VAL A 148 -3.80 -0.91 -16.10
C VAL A 148 -4.71 -0.61 -14.92
N VAL A 149 -4.11 -0.19 -13.81
CA VAL A 149 -4.80 0.24 -12.60
C VAL A 149 -4.42 1.68 -12.30
N LEU A 150 -5.39 2.60 -12.43
CA LEU A 150 -5.31 3.95 -11.89
C LEU A 150 -6.30 4.04 -10.74
N ALA A 151 -5.79 4.20 -9.53
CA ALA A 151 -6.63 4.13 -8.33
C ALA A 151 -6.40 5.36 -7.43
N GLY A 152 -7.51 6.01 -7.06
CA GLY A 152 -7.56 6.99 -5.99
C GLY A 152 -7.36 6.32 -4.63
N GLY A 153 -6.55 6.93 -3.78
CA GLY A 153 -6.12 6.37 -2.50
C GLY A 153 -4.78 5.65 -2.60
N ALA A 154 -4.55 4.71 -1.68
CA ALA A 154 -3.28 4.01 -1.52
C ALA A 154 -3.37 2.49 -1.80
N SER A 155 -4.55 2.00 -2.19
CA SER A 155 -4.80 0.57 -2.47
C SER A 155 -5.90 0.42 -3.52
N PHE A 156 -5.83 -0.68 -4.28
CA PHE A 156 -6.90 -1.13 -5.17
C PHE A 156 -7.64 -2.37 -4.62
N ASP A 157 -7.21 -2.91 -3.48
CA ASP A 157 -7.81 -4.09 -2.85
C ASP A 157 -9.12 -3.74 -2.13
N LEU A 158 -9.20 -2.52 -1.59
CA LEU A 158 -10.37 -2.01 -0.89
C LEU A 158 -10.64 -0.56 -1.30
N VAL A 159 -11.87 -0.28 -1.73
CA VAL A 159 -12.36 1.05 -2.06
C VAL A 159 -13.49 1.46 -1.11
N MET A 160 -13.54 2.74 -0.77
CA MET A 160 -14.58 3.30 0.10
C MET A 160 -15.49 4.21 -0.71
N LYS A 161 -16.78 3.85 -0.78
CA LYS A 161 -17.80 4.63 -1.49
C LYS A 161 -17.76 6.10 -1.04
N SER A 162 -17.93 7.02 -1.99
CA SER A 162 -17.87 8.50 -1.85
C SER A 162 -16.46 9.11 -1.83
N LYS A 163 -15.46 8.40 -1.29
CA LYS A 163 -14.10 8.94 -1.18
C LYS A 163 -13.38 8.78 -2.52
N VAL A 164 -13.10 9.89 -3.20
CA VAL A 164 -12.48 9.88 -4.53
C VAL A 164 -11.42 10.96 -4.67
N VAL A 165 -10.55 10.82 -5.67
CA VAL A 165 -9.67 11.88 -6.15
C VAL A 165 -10.33 12.68 -7.28
N ASN A 166 -9.98 13.95 -7.40
CA ASN A 166 -10.42 14.81 -8.51
C ASN A 166 -9.29 14.94 -9.54
N LEU A 167 -9.45 14.27 -10.68
CA LEU A 167 -8.44 14.23 -11.73
C LEU A 167 -9.12 14.41 -13.09
N GLN A 168 -8.52 15.22 -13.94
CA GLN A 168 -8.89 15.25 -15.35
C GLN A 168 -8.09 14.17 -16.10
N LEU A 169 -8.77 13.22 -16.74
CA LEU A 169 -8.14 12.25 -17.62
C LEU A 169 -8.17 12.75 -19.06
N ALA A 170 -7.04 12.66 -19.78
CA ALA A 170 -6.98 12.97 -21.20
C ALA A 170 -7.90 12.06 -22.02
N ASN A 171 -8.57 12.64 -23.02
CA ASN A 171 -9.53 11.93 -23.85
C ASN A 171 -8.91 10.76 -24.63
N ASP A 172 -7.59 10.72 -24.76
CA ASP A 172 -6.82 9.67 -25.44
C ASP A 172 -5.92 8.87 -24.49
N LEU A 173 -6.24 8.85 -23.18
CA LEU A 173 -5.44 8.29 -22.09
C LEU A 173 -4.67 7.00 -22.45
N LEU A 174 -5.36 5.99 -23.00
CA LEU A 174 -4.78 4.70 -23.40
C LEU A 174 -5.12 4.32 -24.85
N THR A 175 -5.66 5.23 -25.65
CA THR A 175 -6.25 4.89 -26.96
C THR A 175 -5.24 4.24 -27.92
N SER A 176 -3.96 4.62 -27.83
CA SER A 176 -2.87 4.04 -28.62
C SER A 176 -2.31 2.71 -28.06
N GLN A 177 -2.69 2.32 -26.84
CA GLN A 177 -2.12 1.18 -26.11
C GLN A 177 -2.88 -0.13 -26.42
N THR A 178 -2.73 -0.62 -27.66
CA THR A 178 -3.47 -1.80 -28.17
C THR A 178 -3.18 -3.13 -27.45
N GLN A 179 -2.10 -3.21 -26.68
CA GLN A 179 -1.76 -4.36 -25.84
C GLN A 179 -2.62 -4.45 -24.58
N VAL A 180 -3.19 -3.33 -24.12
CA VAL A 180 -3.99 -3.27 -22.89
C VAL A 180 -5.36 -3.91 -23.15
N THR A 181 -5.72 -4.86 -22.30
CA THR A 181 -7.00 -5.59 -22.39
C THR A 181 -7.87 -5.41 -21.16
N ARG A 182 -7.30 -4.94 -20.03
CA ARG A 182 -8.01 -4.74 -18.75
C ARG A 182 -7.67 -3.37 -18.17
N ILE A 183 -8.69 -2.63 -17.72
CA ILE A 183 -8.50 -1.33 -17.06
C ILE A 183 -9.34 -1.20 -15.80
N TRP A 184 -8.72 -0.69 -14.74
CA TRP A 184 -9.33 -0.39 -13.45
C TRP A 184 -9.13 1.11 -13.19
N LEU A 185 -10.23 1.87 -13.21
CA LEU A 185 -10.28 3.27 -12.79
C LEU A 185 -11.08 3.30 -11.48
N LEU A 186 -10.38 3.38 -10.36
CA LEU A 186 -10.97 3.18 -9.03
C LEU A 186 -10.93 4.49 -8.23
N SER A 187 -12.02 4.87 -7.57
CA SER A 187 -12.03 6.05 -6.71
C SER A 187 -11.59 7.35 -7.40
N ILE A 188 -11.88 7.49 -8.70
CA ILE A 188 -11.59 8.70 -9.50
C ILE A 188 -12.90 9.37 -9.86
N ASN A 189 -13.02 10.68 -9.62
CA ASN A 189 -14.21 11.43 -10.00
C ASN A 189 -14.39 11.47 -11.54
N LEU A 190 -15.35 10.70 -12.06
CA LEU A 190 -15.73 10.67 -13.47
C LEU A 190 -17.13 11.25 -13.71
N LYS A 191 -17.71 11.95 -12.73
CA LYS A 191 -19.08 12.50 -12.77
C LYS A 191 -19.33 13.34 -14.03
N GLU A 192 -18.35 14.12 -14.45
CA GLU A 192 -18.44 14.98 -15.65
C GLU A 192 -18.00 14.29 -16.96
N GLN A 193 -17.40 13.10 -16.90
CA GLN A 193 -16.83 12.39 -18.06
C GLN A 193 -17.64 11.16 -18.52
N ILE A 194 -18.84 10.96 -17.96
CA ILE A 194 -19.67 9.76 -18.15
C ILE A 194 -19.99 9.40 -19.61
N GLY A 195 -20.03 10.37 -20.52
CA GLY A 195 -20.26 10.15 -21.95
C GLY A 195 -19.01 10.05 -22.82
N THR A 196 -17.83 10.17 -22.21
CA THR A 196 -16.52 10.17 -22.90
C THR A 196 -15.57 9.12 -22.35
N VAL A 197 -16.03 8.24 -21.44
CA VAL A 197 -15.18 7.21 -20.82
C VAL A 197 -14.66 6.24 -21.87
N ARG A 198 -15.44 5.97 -22.92
CA ARG A 198 -15.01 5.19 -24.07
C ARG A 198 -13.71 5.80 -24.63
N ASP A 199 -13.66 7.10 -24.89
CA ASP A 199 -12.57 7.70 -25.67
C ASP A 199 -11.20 7.46 -25.04
N LEU A 200 -11.16 7.36 -23.70
CA LEU A 200 -9.98 7.03 -22.89
C LEU A 200 -9.35 5.67 -23.25
N LEU A 201 -10.09 4.76 -23.87
CA LEU A 201 -9.79 3.32 -23.92
C LEU A 201 -9.43 2.81 -25.33
N PRO A 202 -8.49 1.84 -25.43
CA PRO A 202 -8.20 1.18 -26.69
C PRO A 202 -9.29 0.17 -27.09
N TYR A 203 -9.39 -0.15 -28.38
CA TYR A 203 -10.38 -1.10 -28.90
C TYR A 203 -10.17 -2.56 -28.44
N SER A 204 -8.99 -2.87 -27.90
CA SER A 204 -8.58 -4.17 -27.36
C SER A 204 -9.19 -4.49 -25.99
N ILE A 205 -9.81 -3.52 -25.31
CA ILE A 205 -10.36 -3.68 -23.97
C ILE A 205 -11.44 -4.77 -23.92
N THR A 206 -11.26 -5.70 -22.97
CA THR A 206 -12.18 -6.79 -22.66
C THR A 206 -12.81 -6.63 -21.27
N TYR A 207 -12.11 -5.97 -20.35
CA TYR A 207 -12.50 -5.81 -18.95
C TYR A 207 -12.36 -4.34 -18.51
N VAL A 208 -13.45 -3.76 -18.01
CA VAL A 208 -13.49 -2.40 -17.46
C VAL A 208 -14.04 -2.45 -16.04
N ASN A 209 -13.32 -1.85 -15.11
CA ASN A 209 -13.78 -1.64 -13.74
C ASN A 209 -13.72 -0.15 -13.39
N LEU A 210 -14.88 0.47 -13.16
CA LEU A 210 -15.06 1.87 -12.79
C LEU A 210 -15.64 2.01 -11.38
N ALA A 211 -15.09 1.27 -10.41
CA ALA A 211 -15.64 1.25 -9.06
C ALA A 211 -15.45 2.60 -8.34
N ASN A 212 -16.49 3.07 -7.65
CA ASN A 212 -16.48 4.30 -6.87
C ASN A 212 -16.02 5.53 -7.67
N THR A 213 -16.58 5.74 -8.86
CA THR A 213 -16.19 6.84 -9.78
C THR A 213 -17.20 7.97 -9.86
N LEU A 214 -18.15 8.01 -8.90
CA LEU A 214 -19.25 8.98 -8.81
C LEU A 214 -20.22 8.98 -10.01
N LEU A 215 -20.24 7.91 -10.82
CA LEU A 215 -21.17 7.82 -11.95
C LEU A 215 -22.63 7.73 -11.44
N TYR A 216 -23.53 8.53 -12.01
CA TYR A 216 -24.95 8.57 -11.64
C TYR A 216 -25.87 7.93 -12.69
N GLU A 217 -25.36 7.63 -13.88
CA GLU A 217 -26.05 6.93 -14.96
C GLU A 217 -25.19 5.80 -15.52
N PHE A 218 -25.80 4.91 -16.29
CA PHE A 218 -25.08 3.82 -16.92
C PHE A 218 -24.25 4.35 -18.10
N PRO A 219 -22.93 4.10 -18.17
CA PRO A 219 -22.05 4.60 -19.24
C PRO A 219 -22.30 3.83 -20.56
N THR A 220 -23.28 4.31 -21.33
CA THR A 220 -23.73 3.64 -22.57
C THR A 220 -22.73 3.73 -23.72
N ASP A 221 -21.83 4.73 -23.71
CA ASP A 221 -20.74 4.90 -24.66
C ASP A 221 -19.78 3.69 -24.68
N LEU A 222 -19.55 3.05 -23.53
CA LEU A 222 -18.73 1.84 -23.40
C LEU A 222 -19.29 0.64 -24.18
N LEU A 223 -20.60 0.59 -24.45
CA LEU A 223 -21.22 -0.49 -25.21
C LEU A 223 -20.78 -0.53 -26.68
N SER A 224 -20.20 0.57 -27.17
CA SER A 224 -19.58 0.62 -28.50
C SER A 224 -18.32 -0.23 -28.61
N LEU A 225 -17.65 -0.54 -27.50
CA LEU A 225 -16.44 -1.39 -27.49
C LEU A 225 -16.80 -2.80 -27.97
N LEU A 226 -16.07 -3.29 -28.98
CA LEU A 226 -16.41 -4.55 -29.66
C LEU A 226 -15.98 -5.79 -28.89
N SER A 227 -14.91 -5.67 -28.11
CA SER A 227 -14.26 -6.79 -27.39
C SER A 227 -14.64 -6.85 -25.90
N MET A 228 -15.36 -5.85 -25.39
CA MET A 228 -15.68 -5.73 -23.96
C MET A 228 -16.71 -6.80 -23.54
N SER A 229 -16.26 -7.70 -22.67
CA SER A 229 -17.08 -8.79 -22.12
C SER A 229 -17.42 -8.60 -20.64
N SER A 230 -16.67 -7.76 -19.94
CA SER A 230 -16.81 -7.56 -18.49
C SER A 230 -16.83 -6.08 -18.13
N LEU A 231 -17.88 -5.66 -17.44
CA LEU A 231 -18.08 -4.28 -16.99
C LEU A 231 -18.48 -4.26 -15.52
N TYR A 232 -17.66 -3.61 -14.68
CA TYR A 232 -17.90 -3.47 -13.25
C TYR A 232 -18.05 -2.00 -12.90
N LEU A 233 -19.15 -1.65 -12.25
CA LEU A 233 -19.58 -0.29 -11.90
C LEU A 233 -19.92 -0.20 -10.40
N LYS A 234 -19.27 -1.02 -9.58
CA LYS A 234 -19.55 -1.14 -8.14
C LYS A 234 -19.38 0.20 -7.40
N MET A 235 -20.18 0.43 -6.34
CA MET A 235 -20.06 1.60 -5.45
C MET A 235 -20.24 2.96 -6.14
N ASN A 236 -20.99 3.02 -7.24
CA ASN A 236 -21.40 4.28 -7.88
C ASN A 236 -22.78 4.73 -7.37
N TYR A 237 -23.42 5.65 -8.09
CA TYR A 237 -24.73 6.24 -7.76
C TYR A 237 -25.74 6.02 -8.89
N ILE A 238 -25.54 4.97 -9.69
CA ILE A 238 -26.42 4.62 -10.80
C ILE A 238 -27.76 4.16 -10.24
N THR A 239 -28.86 4.81 -10.60
CA THR A 239 -30.18 4.46 -10.04
C THR A 239 -30.97 3.48 -10.89
N ALA A 240 -30.65 3.38 -12.19
CA ALA A 240 -31.42 2.60 -13.14
C ALA A 240 -30.59 2.12 -14.34
N VAL A 241 -30.91 0.92 -14.82
CA VAL A 241 -30.60 0.45 -16.17
C VAL A 241 -31.92 0.25 -16.90
N ASN A 242 -32.19 1.07 -17.90
CA ASN A 242 -33.46 1.06 -18.62
C ASN A 242 -33.48 0.03 -19.76
N SER A 243 -34.67 -0.22 -20.33
CA SER A 243 -34.87 -1.17 -21.42
C SER A 243 -34.23 -0.79 -22.76
N SER A 244 -33.75 0.45 -22.92
CA SER A 244 -33.02 0.87 -24.14
C SER A 244 -31.55 0.47 -24.11
N ILE A 245 -31.03 0.10 -22.93
CA ILE A 245 -29.67 -0.39 -22.75
C ILE A 245 -29.64 -1.87 -23.11
N SER A 246 -28.87 -2.21 -24.15
CA SER A 246 -28.73 -3.59 -24.60
C SER A 246 -27.30 -3.88 -25.05
N SER A 247 -26.79 -5.08 -24.73
CA SER A 247 -25.52 -5.57 -25.27
C SER A 247 -25.45 -7.08 -25.29
N SER A 248 -25.20 -7.65 -26.47
CA SER A 248 -24.92 -9.08 -26.62
C SER A 248 -23.47 -9.47 -26.33
N LYS A 249 -22.59 -8.51 -26.05
CA LYS A 249 -21.15 -8.78 -25.83
C LYS A 249 -20.80 -9.01 -24.37
N ILE A 250 -21.56 -8.39 -23.46
CA ILE A 250 -21.28 -8.42 -22.03
C ILE A 250 -21.72 -9.78 -21.47
N ALA A 251 -20.74 -10.47 -20.86
CA ALA A 251 -20.94 -11.72 -20.14
C ALA A 251 -20.91 -11.51 -18.62
N ASN A 252 -20.21 -10.48 -18.12
CA ASN A 252 -20.14 -10.17 -16.69
C ASN A 252 -20.50 -8.71 -16.45
N LEU A 253 -21.51 -8.47 -15.61
CA LEU A 253 -21.98 -7.14 -15.27
C LEU A 253 -22.06 -6.96 -13.74
N GLY A 254 -21.21 -6.10 -13.20
CA GLY A 254 -21.19 -5.76 -11.78
C GLY A 254 -21.81 -4.39 -11.51
N LEU A 255 -22.88 -4.34 -10.72
CA LEU A 255 -23.65 -3.13 -10.39
C LEU A 255 -23.92 -3.02 -8.88
N SER A 256 -23.14 -3.71 -8.06
CA SER A 256 -23.29 -3.74 -6.60
C SER A 256 -23.15 -2.37 -5.96
N VAL A 257 -23.87 -2.12 -4.86
CA VAL A 257 -23.74 -0.90 -4.04
C VAL A 257 -23.99 0.41 -4.81
N ASN A 258 -24.97 0.44 -5.72
CA ASN A 258 -25.30 1.62 -6.54
C ASN A 258 -26.51 2.43 -6.05
N GLY A 259 -27.38 1.81 -5.26
CA GLY A 259 -28.69 2.39 -4.90
C GLY A 259 -29.74 2.22 -6.00
N MET A 260 -29.57 1.22 -6.88
CA MET A 260 -30.47 0.96 -7.98
C MET A 260 -31.84 0.47 -7.51
N ASN A 261 -32.89 0.87 -8.23
CA ASN A 261 -34.24 0.33 -8.05
C ASN A 261 -34.85 -0.21 -9.36
N LEU A 262 -34.20 -0.01 -10.50
CA LEU A 262 -34.67 -0.42 -11.81
C LEU A 262 -33.55 -1.10 -12.62
N PHE A 263 -33.86 -2.29 -13.15
CA PHE A 263 -32.98 -3.01 -14.07
C PHE A 263 -33.84 -3.70 -15.14
N GLU A 264 -33.84 -3.15 -16.34
CA GLU A 264 -34.63 -3.61 -17.49
C GLU A 264 -33.77 -3.83 -18.75
N GLY A 265 -32.45 -3.72 -18.64
CA GLY A 265 -31.54 -3.85 -19.79
C GLY A 265 -31.50 -5.25 -20.39
N ASP A 266 -31.28 -5.33 -21.70
CA ASP A 266 -31.24 -6.57 -22.47
C ASP A 266 -29.80 -7.05 -22.70
N PHE A 267 -29.40 -8.09 -21.96
CA PHE A 267 -28.06 -8.68 -22.03
C PHE A 267 -28.17 -10.20 -22.29
N PRO A 268 -28.40 -10.64 -23.54
CA PRO A 268 -28.77 -12.02 -23.84
C PRO A 268 -27.66 -13.05 -23.54
N ASN A 269 -26.40 -12.62 -23.49
CA ASN A 269 -25.24 -13.48 -23.23
C ASN A 269 -24.66 -13.31 -21.81
N LEU A 270 -25.41 -12.65 -20.91
CA LEU A 270 -24.96 -12.39 -19.55
C LEU A 270 -24.90 -13.70 -18.75
N ALA A 271 -23.71 -14.01 -18.23
CA ALA A 271 -23.43 -15.18 -17.39
C ALA A 271 -23.38 -14.81 -15.90
N VAL A 272 -22.82 -13.65 -15.57
CA VAL A 272 -22.68 -13.16 -14.18
C VAL A 272 -23.33 -11.78 -14.05
N LEU A 273 -24.23 -11.65 -13.08
CA LEU A 273 -24.90 -10.39 -12.73
C LEU A 273 -24.78 -10.13 -11.22
N GLU A 274 -24.13 -9.03 -10.86
CA GLU A 274 -24.01 -8.56 -9.47
C GLU A 274 -24.90 -7.34 -9.25
N LEU A 275 -25.95 -7.48 -8.44
CA LEU A 275 -26.91 -6.45 -8.06
C LEU A 275 -27.05 -6.34 -6.53
N ASP A 276 -26.14 -6.92 -5.76
CA ASP A 276 -26.13 -6.88 -4.30
C ASP A 276 -26.02 -5.46 -3.74
N ALA A 277 -26.55 -5.26 -2.54
CA ALA A 277 -26.57 -4.00 -1.79
C ALA A 277 -27.14 -2.82 -2.60
N ASN A 278 -28.24 -3.05 -3.32
CA ASN A 278 -29.01 -2.02 -4.00
C ASN A 278 -30.37 -1.78 -3.30
N ASN A 279 -31.32 -1.16 -3.99
CA ASN A 279 -32.61 -0.77 -3.45
C ASN A 279 -33.79 -1.49 -4.16
N PHE A 280 -33.56 -2.70 -4.69
CA PHE A 280 -34.59 -3.49 -5.36
C PHE A 280 -35.59 -4.05 -4.35
N THR A 281 -36.89 -3.85 -4.60
CA THR A 281 -37.96 -4.43 -3.76
C THR A 281 -38.47 -5.77 -4.28
N GLU A 282 -38.07 -6.16 -5.47
CA GLU A 282 -38.40 -7.42 -6.14
C GLU A 282 -37.26 -7.79 -7.09
N ILE A 283 -37.15 -9.07 -7.45
CA ILE A 283 -36.17 -9.50 -8.47
C ILE A 283 -36.66 -8.96 -9.83
N PRO A 284 -35.85 -8.14 -10.53
CA PRO A 284 -36.26 -7.57 -11.81
C PRO A 284 -36.72 -8.63 -12.82
N ALA A 285 -37.90 -8.44 -13.41
CA ALA A 285 -38.54 -9.46 -14.24
C ALA A 285 -37.70 -9.89 -15.45
N VAL A 286 -36.90 -8.97 -16.01
CA VAL A 286 -36.00 -9.23 -17.14
C VAL A 286 -34.96 -10.32 -16.84
N ILE A 287 -34.55 -10.49 -15.58
CA ILE A 287 -33.54 -11.47 -15.17
C ILE A 287 -34.01 -12.89 -15.49
N PHE A 288 -35.30 -13.18 -15.29
CA PHE A 288 -35.87 -14.51 -15.57
C PHE A 288 -35.90 -14.85 -17.07
N THR A 289 -35.61 -13.89 -17.95
CA THR A 289 -35.48 -14.11 -19.40
C THR A 289 -34.03 -14.40 -19.84
N MET A 290 -33.05 -14.22 -18.95
CA MET A 290 -31.63 -14.35 -19.25
C MET A 290 -31.19 -15.82 -19.22
N THR A 291 -31.28 -16.51 -20.36
CA THR A 291 -31.00 -17.95 -20.44
C THR A 291 -29.54 -18.34 -20.25
N ALA A 292 -28.60 -17.40 -20.41
CA ALA A 292 -27.17 -17.63 -20.25
C ALA A 292 -26.69 -17.44 -18.80
N LEU A 293 -27.55 -16.93 -17.90
CA LEU A 293 -27.16 -16.55 -16.55
C LEU A 293 -26.83 -17.78 -15.69
N THR A 294 -25.65 -17.78 -15.09
CA THR A 294 -25.17 -18.83 -14.18
C THR A 294 -25.00 -18.34 -12.76
N SER A 295 -24.71 -17.06 -12.56
CA SER A 295 -24.42 -16.49 -11.23
C SER A 295 -25.18 -15.19 -11.06
N LEU A 296 -25.96 -15.10 -9.98
CA LEU A 296 -26.81 -13.94 -9.66
C LEU A 296 -26.63 -13.55 -8.19
N TYR A 297 -26.15 -12.33 -7.96
CA TYR A 297 -25.97 -11.76 -6.63
C TYR A 297 -26.98 -10.64 -6.38
N LEU A 298 -27.77 -10.77 -5.32
CA LEU A 298 -28.88 -9.89 -4.96
C LEU A 298 -28.96 -9.62 -3.45
N SER A 299 -28.06 -10.19 -2.65
CA SER A 299 -28.07 -10.00 -1.19
C SER A 299 -28.02 -8.51 -0.79
N GLY A 300 -28.58 -8.18 0.38
CA GLY A 300 -28.61 -6.79 0.88
C GLY A 300 -29.58 -5.85 0.16
N ASN A 301 -30.48 -6.36 -0.70
CA ASN A 301 -31.60 -5.62 -1.25
C ASN A 301 -32.86 -5.72 -0.36
N PRO A 302 -33.72 -4.70 -0.29
CA PRO A 302 -34.96 -4.74 0.50
C PRO A 302 -36.09 -5.50 -0.21
N LEU A 303 -35.89 -6.77 -0.56
CA LEU A 303 -36.87 -7.58 -1.28
C LEU A 303 -38.13 -7.80 -0.44
N LYS A 304 -39.33 -7.65 -1.02
CA LYS A 304 -40.58 -7.72 -0.25
C LYS A 304 -40.90 -9.13 0.24
N THR A 305 -41.08 -10.07 -0.68
CA THR A 305 -41.63 -11.39 -0.38
C THR A 305 -40.83 -12.50 -1.04
N PRO A 306 -40.57 -13.64 -0.36
CA PRO A 306 -39.93 -14.81 -0.95
C PRO A 306 -40.94 -15.66 -1.74
N VAL A 307 -41.77 -15.02 -2.58
CA VAL A 307 -42.85 -15.66 -3.35
C VAL A 307 -42.53 -15.60 -4.84
N PHE A 308 -42.49 -16.76 -5.48
CA PHE A 308 -42.11 -16.91 -6.89
C PHE A 308 -43.07 -17.85 -7.61
N THR A 309 -43.18 -17.72 -8.92
CA THR A 309 -43.84 -18.73 -9.78
C THR A 309 -42.97 -19.98 -9.93
N ALA A 310 -43.56 -21.10 -10.34
CA ALA A 310 -42.85 -22.36 -10.56
C ALA A 310 -41.74 -22.21 -11.63
N ASP A 311 -41.97 -21.41 -12.66
CA ASP A 311 -40.98 -21.13 -13.70
C ASP A 311 -39.80 -20.30 -13.14
N GLN A 312 -40.09 -19.30 -12.29
CA GLN A 312 -39.05 -18.52 -11.62
C GLN A 312 -38.23 -19.37 -10.65
N VAL A 313 -38.86 -20.28 -9.89
CA VAL A 313 -38.12 -21.23 -9.04
C VAL A 313 -37.24 -22.14 -9.88
N THR A 314 -37.77 -22.68 -10.98
CA THR A 314 -37.00 -23.53 -11.90
C THR A 314 -35.82 -22.79 -12.53
N PHE A 315 -35.97 -21.48 -12.79
CA PHE A 315 -34.87 -20.63 -13.24
C PHE A 315 -33.79 -20.49 -12.17
N LEU A 316 -34.18 -20.11 -10.94
CA LEU A 316 -33.25 -19.90 -9.83
C LEU A 316 -32.51 -21.18 -9.41
N GLU A 317 -33.17 -22.34 -9.47
CA GLU A 317 -32.54 -23.65 -9.19
C GLU A 317 -31.43 -24.04 -10.19
N LYS A 318 -31.42 -23.46 -11.40
CA LYS A 318 -30.39 -23.74 -12.42
C LYS A 318 -29.13 -22.92 -12.22
N LEU A 319 -29.18 -21.85 -11.42
CA LEU A 319 -28.02 -21.01 -11.15
C LEU A 319 -26.98 -21.83 -10.39
N THR A 320 -25.71 -21.63 -10.74
CA THR A 320 -24.56 -22.17 -10.00
C THR A 320 -24.39 -21.39 -8.70
N ASP A 321 -24.44 -20.06 -8.77
CA ASP A 321 -24.26 -19.17 -7.62
C ASP A 321 -25.49 -18.29 -7.43
N PHE A 322 -26.06 -18.35 -6.23
CA PHE A 322 -27.22 -17.55 -5.83
C PHE A 322 -27.13 -17.26 -4.33
N ASP A 323 -27.10 -15.98 -3.97
CA ASP A 323 -26.66 -15.51 -2.64
C ASP A 323 -27.78 -15.10 -1.68
N LEU A 324 -29.05 -15.21 -2.10
CA LEU A 324 -30.17 -14.77 -1.26
C LEU A 324 -30.40 -15.71 -0.07
N THR A 325 -30.69 -15.09 1.07
CA THR A 325 -31.06 -15.73 2.33
C THR A 325 -32.43 -15.24 2.80
N ALA A 326 -33.00 -15.90 3.82
CA ALA A 326 -34.26 -15.44 4.41
C ALA A 326 -34.17 -14.03 5.02
N ALA A 327 -32.95 -13.55 5.36
CA ALA A 327 -32.73 -12.21 5.92
C ALA A 327 -32.86 -11.09 4.89
N ASP A 328 -32.80 -11.41 3.60
CA ASP A 328 -32.90 -10.43 2.51
C ASP A 328 -34.36 -10.08 2.17
N PHE A 329 -35.34 -10.75 2.78
CA PHE A 329 -36.77 -10.51 2.57
C PHE A 329 -37.41 -9.79 3.76
N GLN A 330 -38.23 -8.76 3.47
CA GLN A 330 -38.96 -7.98 4.47
C GLN A 330 -40.12 -8.76 5.09
N GLU A 331 -40.73 -9.67 4.33
CA GLU A 331 -41.83 -10.52 4.79
C GLU A 331 -41.39 -11.97 4.96
N ALA A 332 -41.83 -12.59 6.05
CA ALA A 332 -41.61 -14.01 6.29
C ALA A 332 -42.42 -14.88 5.32
N ILE A 333 -41.95 -16.12 5.12
CA ILE A 333 -42.64 -17.17 4.37
C ILE A 333 -44.05 -17.36 4.95
N ASN A 334 -45.07 -17.18 4.10
CA ASN A 334 -46.48 -17.25 4.49
C ASN A 334 -47.28 -18.23 3.62
N CYS A 335 -46.72 -19.41 3.36
CA CYS A 335 -47.39 -20.48 2.61
C CYS A 335 -47.24 -21.85 3.28
N ASP A 336 -48.19 -22.73 2.99
CA ASP A 336 -48.20 -24.11 3.48
C ASP A 336 -46.93 -24.86 3.04
N THR A 337 -46.51 -25.84 3.85
CA THR A 337 -45.32 -26.66 3.56
C THR A 337 -45.39 -27.39 2.21
N SER A 338 -46.59 -27.62 1.67
CA SER A 338 -46.79 -28.19 0.32
C SER A 338 -46.35 -27.26 -0.81
N ALA A 339 -46.45 -25.94 -0.59
CA ALA A 339 -46.08 -24.89 -1.55
C ALA A 339 -44.64 -24.40 -1.37
N GLN A 340 -43.91 -24.90 -0.37
CA GLN A 340 -42.52 -24.49 -0.10
C GLN A 340 -41.52 -25.25 -0.98
N ARG A 341 -40.45 -24.58 -1.41
CA ARG A 341 -39.28 -25.15 -2.10
C ARG A 341 -38.01 -24.57 -1.52
N THR A 342 -36.89 -25.29 -1.63
CA THR A 342 -35.59 -24.84 -1.12
C THR A 342 -34.59 -24.71 -2.26
N ILE A 343 -34.03 -23.52 -2.43
CA ILE A 343 -33.09 -23.16 -3.49
C ILE A 343 -31.78 -22.76 -2.80
N GLN A 344 -30.71 -23.56 -2.97
CA GLN A 344 -29.38 -23.29 -2.37
C GLN A 344 -29.40 -22.88 -0.87
N GLY A 345 -30.35 -23.41 -0.09
CA GLY A 345 -30.51 -23.10 1.35
C GLY A 345 -31.56 -22.04 1.68
N LEU A 346 -32.07 -21.29 0.70
CA LEU A 346 -33.22 -20.39 0.83
C LEU A 346 -34.54 -21.15 0.68
N THR A 347 -35.43 -21.05 1.66
CA THR A 347 -36.81 -21.55 1.50
C THR A 347 -37.70 -20.48 0.89
N VAL A 348 -38.43 -20.82 -0.17
CA VAL A 348 -39.33 -19.93 -0.90
C VAL A 348 -40.72 -20.53 -1.05
N CYS A 349 -41.66 -19.66 -1.40
CA CYS A 349 -43.06 -19.96 -1.56
C CYS A 349 -43.44 -19.95 -3.05
N VAL A 350 -44.05 -21.03 -3.54
CA VAL A 350 -44.47 -21.13 -4.95
C VAL A 350 -45.93 -20.68 -5.09
N SER A 351 -46.14 -19.55 -5.77
CA SER A 351 -47.47 -18.92 -5.92
C SER A 351 -48.50 -19.80 -6.63
N ASP A 352 -48.07 -20.62 -7.59
CA ASP A 352 -48.95 -21.52 -8.35
C ASP A 352 -49.64 -22.57 -7.45
N PHE A 353 -49.00 -22.96 -6.34
CA PHE A 353 -49.58 -23.90 -5.38
C PHE A 353 -50.42 -23.20 -4.30
N MET A 354 -50.27 -21.88 -4.11
CA MET A 354 -51.08 -21.09 -3.18
C MET A 354 -52.47 -20.76 -3.73
N ALA A 355 -52.63 -20.65 -5.04
CA ALA A 355 -53.94 -20.40 -5.66
C ALA A 355 -54.92 -21.57 -5.47
N SER A 356 -54.45 -22.74 -5.02
CA SER A 356 -55.28 -23.95 -4.84
C SER A 356 -56.12 -23.97 -3.55
N SER A 357 -55.87 -23.09 -2.58
CA SER A 357 -56.54 -23.09 -1.28
C SER A 357 -57.75 -22.14 -1.15
N ASN A 358 -58.10 -21.38 -2.20
CA ASN A 358 -59.27 -20.47 -2.21
C ASN A 358 -60.43 -20.93 -3.13
N SER A 359 -60.73 -22.23 -3.14
CA SER A 359 -62.00 -22.73 -3.70
C SER A 359 -62.75 -23.63 -2.71
N THR A 360 -63.36 -23.02 -1.69
CA THR A 360 -64.45 -23.65 -0.93
C THR A 360 -65.73 -22.85 -1.05
N SER A 361 -66.60 -23.24 -1.98
CA SER A 361 -68.04 -23.34 -1.74
C SER A 361 -68.73 -23.97 -2.94
N SER A 362 -69.25 -25.20 -2.77
CA SER A 362 -70.64 -25.58 -3.06
C SER A 362 -70.79 -27.10 -3.16
N GLY A 363 -71.71 -27.64 -2.36
CA GLY A 363 -71.99 -29.05 -2.15
C GLY A 363 -72.26 -29.89 -3.41
N SER A 364 -71.98 -31.19 -3.31
CA SER A 364 -73.02 -32.23 -3.20
C SER A 364 -72.37 -33.61 -3.41
N GLY A 365 -72.77 -34.57 -2.60
CA GLY A 365 -72.12 -35.88 -2.49
C GLY A 365 -72.37 -36.84 -3.65
N ILE A 366 -71.67 -37.97 -3.61
CA ILE A 366 -72.20 -39.35 -3.54
C ILE A 366 -71.02 -40.31 -3.36
N ASN A 367 -71.30 -41.37 -2.60
CA ASN A 367 -70.44 -42.49 -2.24
C ASN A 367 -69.74 -43.16 -3.43
N ASP A 368 -68.52 -43.66 -3.21
CA ASP A 368 -68.27 -45.08 -3.46
C ASP A 368 -67.18 -45.66 -2.54
N LYS A 369 -67.39 -46.94 -2.18
CA LYS A 369 -66.56 -47.75 -1.29
C LYS A 369 -65.37 -48.30 -2.06
N GLY A 370 -64.17 -48.11 -1.52
CA GLY A 370 -62.96 -48.84 -1.90
C GLY A 370 -62.15 -49.21 -0.66
N SER A 371 -62.20 -50.49 -0.30
CA SER A 371 -61.50 -51.12 0.82
C SER A 371 -59.97 -51.03 0.69
N GLY A 372 -59.27 -50.63 1.76
CA GLY A 372 -57.81 -50.77 1.89
C GLY A 372 -57.35 -50.44 3.31
N SER A 373 -56.69 -51.39 3.97
CA SER A 373 -56.45 -51.49 5.42
C SER A 373 -55.72 -50.31 6.08
N LYS A 374 -56.16 -49.95 7.29
CA LYS A 374 -55.32 -49.27 8.29
C LYS A 374 -54.33 -50.27 8.90
N SER A 375 -53.05 -49.92 8.91
CA SER A 375 -52.09 -50.34 9.94
C SER A 375 -51.00 -49.27 10.04
N SER A 376 -51.01 -48.54 11.15
CA SER A 376 -49.94 -47.68 11.62
C SER A 376 -48.79 -48.53 12.18
N SER A 377 -47.54 -48.16 11.92
CA SER A 377 -46.54 -47.86 12.97
C SER A 377 -45.11 -47.83 12.39
N SER A 378 -44.48 -46.66 12.54
CA SER A 378 -43.10 -46.43 13.00
C SER A 378 -42.00 -47.39 12.51
N THR A 379 -41.21 -47.01 11.51
CA THR A 379 -39.74 -47.29 11.41
C THR A 379 -39.09 -46.51 10.25
N VAL A 380 -39.02 -45.17 10.30
CA VAL A 380 -38.08 -44.38 9.43
C VAL A 380 -37.35 -43.25 10.18
N ILE A 381 -37.63 -43.02 11.47
CA ILE A 381 -37.03 -41.91 12.23
C ILE A 381 -35.63 -42.22 12.78
N ILE A 382 -35.07 -43.43 12.62
CA ILE A 382 -33.83 -43.81 13.34
C ILE A 382 -32.53 -43.65 12.52
N VAL A 383 -32.58 -43.50 11.18
CA VAL A 383 -31.34 -43.28 10.39
C VAL A 383 -31.01 -41.80 10.17
N ALA A 384 -32.00 -40.90 10.23
CA ALA A 384 -31.78 -39.45 10.10
C ALA A 384 -31.22 -38.78 11.38
N VAL A 385 -31.37 -39.40 12.55
CA VAL A 385 -30.88 -38.87 13.83
C VAL A 385 -29.41 -39.27 14.09
N ALA A 386 -28.93 -40.36 13.50
CA ALA A 386 -27.54 -40.79 13.67
C ALA A 386 -26.53 -39.95 12.88
N VAL A 387 -26.87 -39.54 11.65
CA VAL A 387 -25.97 -38.72 10.81
C VAL A 387 -25.96 -37.26 11.28
N GLY A 388 -27.13 -36.72 11.67
CA GLY A 388 -27.22 -35.38 12.27
C GLY A 388 -26.50 -35.28 13.62
N GLY A 389 -26.54 -36.33 14.45
CA GLY A 389 -25.85 -36.37 15.74
C GLY A 389 -24.31 -36.39 15.61
N VAL A 390 -23.76 -37.11 14.62
CA VAL A 390 -22.30 -37.16 14.40
C VAL A 390 -21.77 -35.84 13.84
N VAL A 391 -22.54 -35.17 12.98
CA VAL A 391 -22.17 -33.83 12.46
C VAL A 391 -22.29 -32.76 13.54
N LEU A 392 -23.33 -32.83 14.39
CA LEU A 392 -23.48 -31.90 15.52
C LEU A 392 -22.39 -32.10 16.58
N LEU A 393 -21.99 -33.34 16.87
CA LEU A 393 -20.89 -33.65 17.79
C LEU A 393 -19.52 -33.30 17.21
N ALA A 394 -19.33 -33.43 15.89
CA ALA A 394 -18.14 -32.95 15.21
C ALA A 394 -18.06 -31.42 15.31
N ILE A 395 -19.14 -30.69 14.99
CA ILE A 395 -19.20 -29.22 15.08
C ILE A 395 -18.99 -28.74 16.52
N ILE A 396 -19.61 -29.38 17.51
CA ILE A 396 -19.39 -29.07 18.93
C ILE A 396 -17.95 -29.40 19.34
N GLY A 397 -17.38 -30.49 18.85
CA GLY A 397 -15.98 -30.85 19.05
C GLY A 397 -15.01 -29.83 18.45
N THR A 398 -15.28 -29.32 17.25
CA THR A 398 -14.49 -28.27 16.60
C THR A 398 -14.64 -26.93 17.33
N ILE A 399 -15.84 -26.58 17.78
CA ILE A 399 -16.10 -25.37 18.56
C ILE A 399 -15.43 -25.45 19.94
N VAL A 400 -15.42 -26.61 20.61
CA VAL A 400 -14.72 -26.81 21.89
C VAL A 400 -13.20 -26.85 21.69
N TYR A 401 -12.70 -27.42 20.60
CA TYR A 401 -11.27 -27.39 20.24
C TYR A 401 -10.80 -25.95 19.97
N PHE A 402 -11.56 -25.16 19.21
CA PHE A 402 -11.29 -23.75 18.94
C PHE A 402 -11.55 -22.82 20.14
N ARG A 403 -12.38 -23.21 21.11
CA ARG A 403 -12.55 -22.48 22.39
C ARG A 403 -11.48 -22.85 23.43
N LYS A 404 -10.94 -24.07 23.39
CA LYS A 404 -9.81 -24.49 24.23
C LYS A 404 -8.48 -23.85 23.80
N THR A 405 -8.37 -23.41 22.54
CA THR A 405 -7.23 -22.61 22.07
C THR A 405 -7.38 -21.10 22.29
N ARG A 406 -8.50 -20.61 22.87
CA ARG A 406 -8.74 -19.17 23.04
C ARG A 406 -9.08 -18.65 24.45
N THR A 407 -9.15 -19.49 25.49
CA THR A 407 -9.28 -19.04 26.90
C THR A 407 -8.76 -20.17 27.80
N THR A 408 -7.79 -20.03 28.70
CA THR A 408 -7.49 -19.01 29.74
C THR A 408 -5.95 -18.91 29.94
N ASP A 409 -5.36 -17.82 30.43
CA ASP A 409 -5.44 -17.40 31.83
C ASP A 409 -5.38 -15.88 32.02
N LYS A 410 -6.48 -15.31 32.55
CA LYS A 410 -6.42 -14.18 33.50
C LYS A 410 -6.29 -14.79 34.89
N PRO A 411 -5.30 -14.41 35.72
CA PRO A 411 -5.24 -14.88 37.10
C PRO A 411 -6.09 -13.97 37.99
N GLU A 412 -7.11 -14.54 38.63
CA GLU A 412 -7.83 -13.90 39.73
C GLU A 412 -7.25 -14.38 41.07
N THR A 413 -7.01 -13.41 41.95
CA THR A 413 -6.31 -13.51 43.23
C THR A 413 -7.24 -13.99 44.35
N ILE A 414 -6.80 -14.95 45.17
CA ILE A 414 -7.34 -15.14 46.55
C ILE A 414 -6.16 -15.34 47.52
N ILE A 415 -6.17 -14.51 48.56
CA ILE A 415 -5.14 -14.22 49.57
C ILE A 415 -5.27 -15.15 50.79
N MET A 416 -4.16 -15.63 51.38
CA MET A 416 -3.86 -15.48 52.83
C MET A 416 -2.53 -16.11 53.32
N THR A 417 -1.68 -15.21 53.89
CA THR A 417 -0.75 -15.34 55.06
C THR A 417 0.43 -16.34 54.99
N ASP A 418 1.71 -16.02 55.24
CA ASP A 418 2.39 -15.09 56.18
C ASP A 418 3.89 -14.88 55.75
N PRO A 419 4.80 -14.16 56.46
CA PRO A 419 5.26 -12.81 56.13
C PRO A 419 6.79 -12.71 55.90
N THR A 420 7.26 -12.12 54.80
CA THR A 420 8.39 -11.15 54.84
C THR A 420 8.65 -10.60 53.45
N MET A 421 8.91 -9.30 53.41
CA MET A 421 9.34 -8.49 52.26
C MET A 421 8.22 -7.98 51.34
N ARG A 422 7.53 -6.99 51.89
CA ARG A 422 7.00 -5.86 51.11
C ARG A 422 8.15 -5.17 50.37
N THR A 423 8.05 -5.10 49.05
CA THR A 423 8.55 -3.97 48.25
C THR A 423 7.47 -3.66 47.23
N THR A 424 7.20 -2.37 47.09
CA THR A 424 5.88 -1.77 46.90
C THR A 424 5.40 -1.68 45.45
N GLN A 425 4.07 -1.55 45.33
CA GLN A 425 3.27 -1.11 44.18
C GLN A 425 3.77 0.20 43.52
N ASP A 426 4.72 0.90 44.13
CA ASP A 426 5.30 2.17 43.64
C ASP A 426 6.04 2.04 42.30
N ASN A 427 6.42 0.83 41.86
CA ASN A 427 7.18 0.65 40.62
C ASN A 427 6.35 0.52 39.34
N LEU A 428 5.05 0.20 39.42
CA LEU A 428 4.20 0.12 38.22
C LEU A 428 3.57 1.49 37.88
N ASP A 429 3.46 2.37 38.86
CA ASP A 429 2.96 3.74 38.72
C ASP A 429 3.99 4.73 38.09
N ASN A 430 5.24 4.30 37.92
CA ASN A 430 6.37 5.05 37.33
C ASN A 430 6.57 4.79 35.82
N LEU A 431 5.73 3.98 35.17
CA LEU A 431 5.86 3.60 33.75
C LEU A 431 4.93 4.35 32.79
N SER A 432 4.05 5.23 33.28
CA SER A 432 3.24 6.07 32.38
C SER A 432 4.10 7.21 31.85
N ILE A 433 4.05 7.46 30.52
CA ILE A 433 4.81 8.55 29.87
C ILE A 433 4.57 9.92 30.52
N TRP A 434 3.41 10.08 31.17
CA TRP A 434 2.97 11.29 31.87
C TRP A 434 3.67 11.51 33.23
N ARG A 435 4.44 10.53 33.71
CA ARG A 435 5.18 10.58 34.98
C ARG A 435 6.67 10.36 34.79
N ASP A 436 7.14 10.27 33.56
CA ASP A 436 8.54 10.08 33.22
C ASP A 436 9.29 11.42 33.17
N PRO A 437 10.15 11.74 34.16
CA PRO A 437 10.78 13.06 34.24
C PRO A 437 11.75 13.32 33.09
N GLU A 438 12.41 12.27 32.59
CA GLU A 438 13.36 12.36 31.49
C GLU A 438 12.59 12.68 30.20
N LEU A 439 11.52 11.94 29.90
CA LEU A 439 10.70 12.19 28.71
C LEU A 439 9.98 13.55 28.77
N LEU A 440 9.42 13.92 29.92
CA LEU A 440 8.76 15.23 30.12
C LEU A 440 9.72 16.40 29.90
N SER A 441 11.01 16.24 30.21
CA SER A 441 12.02 17.27 29.95
C SER A 441 12.32 17.49 28.47
N LEU A 442 11.99 16.51 27.63
CA LEU A 442 12.15 16.55 26.17
C LEU A 442 10.88 17.04 25.45
N GLN A 443 9.80 17.31 26.20
CA GLN A 443 8.50 17.61 25.63
C GLN A 443 8.49 18.97 24.92
N VAL A 444 8.04 18.98 23.67
CA VAL A 444 7.70 20.19 22.93
C VAL A 444 6.19 20.31 22.76
N ASN A 445 5.70 21.52 22.47
CA ASN A 445 4.28 21.73 22.25
C ASN A 445 3.85 21.05 20.94
N ILE A 446 2.84 20.18 21.02
CA ILE A 446 2.29 19.50 19.87
C ILE A 446 1.64 20.47 18.87
N ASP A 447 1.05 21.57 19.36
CA ASP A 447 0.41 22.60 18.52
C ASP A 447 1.43 23.38 17.66
N ASP A 448 2.71 23.33 18.01
CA ASP A 448 3.78 23.96 17.22
C ASP A 448 4.17 23.12 15.99
N ILE A 449 3.65 21.89 15.86
CA ILE A 449 4.04 20.91 14.84
C ILE A 449 2.94 20.81 13.79
N HIS A 450 3.30 21.09 12.53
CA HIS A 450 2.38 21.02 11.40
C HIS A 450 2.89 20.04 10.36
N ASP A 451 2.10 19.03 10.02
CA ASP A 451 2.49 18.02 9.04
C ASP A 451 2.57 18.62 7.64
N VAL A 452 3.64 18.31 6.90
CA VAL A 452 3.88 18.77 5.53
C VAL A 452 3.67 17.62 4.55
N ARG A 453 4.39 16.50 4.73
CA ARG A 453 4.25 15.29 3.91
C ARG A 453 4.92 14.09 4.56
N LEU A 454 4.48 12.88 4.21
CA LEU A 454 5.18 11.65 4.59
C LEU A 454 6.51 11.54 3.83
N ILE A 455 7.60 11.22 4.52
CA ILE A 455 8.95 11.05 3.95
C ILE A 455 9.55 9.66 4.17
N GLY A 456 8.96 8.83 5.04
CA GLY A 456 9.37 7.44 5.22
C GLY A 456 8.26 6.61 5.85
N SER A 457 8.17 5.33 5.45
CA SER A 457 7.28 4.34 6.06
C SER A 457 8.02 3.00 6.10
N GLY A 458 8.01 2.34 7.25
CA GLY A 458 8.73 1.08 7.45
C GLY A 458 8.07 0.19 8.50
N ALA A 459 8.71 -0.96 8.78
CA ALA A 459 8.20 -1.96 9.72
C ALA A 459 8.02 -1.44 11.16
N PHE A 460 8.75 -0.38 11.54
CA PHE A 460 8.81 0.15 12.90
C PHE A 460 8.03 1.46 13.10
N GLY A 461 7.51 2.08 12.03
CA GLY A 461 6.87 3.39 12.14
C GLY A 461 6.77 4.16 10.82
N VAL A 462 6.27 5.38 10.93
CA VAL A 462 6.16 6.36 9.85
C VAL A 462 6.98 7.60 10.20
N VAL A 463 7.52 8.27 9.18
CA VAL A 463 8.30 9.50 9.33
C VAL A 463 7.68 10.58 8.47
N TRP A 464 7.26 11.67 9.11
CA TRP A 464 6.66 12.84 8.48
C TRP A 464 7.66 13.99 8.42
N LEU A 465 7.72 14.70 7.29
CA LEU A 465 8.26 16.04 7.26
C LEU A 465 7.25 16.97 7.92
N VAL A 466 7.70 17.70 8.93
CA VAL A 466 6.86 18.63 9.69
C VAL A 466 7.49 20.02 9.72
N ARG A 467 6.63 21.03 9.84
CA ARG A 467 7.01 22.42 10.09
C ARG A 467 6.81 22.71 11.57
N TYR A 468 7.92 22.94 12.26
CA TYR A 468 7.97 23.28 13.68
C TYR A 468 8.06 24.80 13.87
N ARG A 469 7.18 25.35 14.73
CA ARG A 469 7.09 26.79 15.06
C ARG A 469 6.99 27.70 13.82
N GLY A 470 6.30 27.22 12.79
CA GLY A 470 6.00 27.97 11.56
C GLY A 470 7.16 28.12 10.56
N ALA A 471 8.40 27.72 10.89
CA ALA A 471 9.55 27.98 10.02
C ALA A 471 10.49 26.80 9.84
N GLN A 472 10.80 26.03 10.89
CA GLN A 472 11.83 25.00 10.83
C GLN A 472 11.27 23.68 10.30
N LEU A 473 11.92 23.08 9.30
CA LEU A 473 11.58 21.74 8.84
C LEU A 473 12.28 20.70 9.70
N LEU A 474 11.52 19.72 10.19
CA LEU A 474 11.98 18.60 11.02
C LEU A 474 11.41 17.28 10.49
N ALA A 475 12.05 16.17 10.85
CA ALA A 475 11.51 14.83 10.65
C ALA A 475 10.80 14.36 11.93
N SER A 476 9.53 14.01 11.84
CA SER A 476 8.71 13.48 12.93
C SER A 476 8.53 11.98 12.75
N LYS A 477 9.25 11.19 13.55
CA LYS A 477 9.12 9.72 13.61
C LYS A 477 7.98 9.37 14.57
N ARG A 478 7.08 8.50 14.13
CA ARG A 478 5.88 8.07 14.86
C ARG A 478 5.72 6.57 14.77
N LEU A 479 5.14 5.97 15.81
CA LEU A 479 4.60 4.62 15.69
C LEU A 479 3.40 4.64 14.74
N ARG A 480 3.20 3.56 13.99
CA ARG A 480 1.96 3.39 13.24
C ARG A 480 0.81 3.17 14.21
N GLU A 481 -0.35 3.76 13.94
CA GLU A 481 -1.53 3.67 14.82
C GLU A 481 -1.99 2.22 15.03
N ASP A 482 -1.88 1.38 14.00
CA ASP A 482 -2.22 -0.05 14.06
C ASP A 482 -1.23 -0.89 14.89
N MET A 483 -0.09 -0.31 15.28
CA MET A 483 1.03 -1.01 15.92
C MET A 483 1.34 -0.48 17.32
N ALA A 484 0.61 0.54 17.82
CA ALA A 484 0.86 1.25 19.08
C ALA A 484 0.39 0.47 20.34
N THR A 485 1.00 -0.69 20.60
CA THR A 485 0.83 -1.40 21.88
C THR A 485 1.63 -0.72 22.99
N HIS A 486 1.22 -0.89 24.26
CA HIS A 486 1.97 -0.33 25.41
C HIS A 486 3.45 -0.74 25.42
N GLU A 487 3.75 -2.00 25.06
CA GLU A 487 5.13 -2.49 24.94
C GLU A 487 5.91 -1.69 23.88
N ARG A 488 5.36 -1.50 22.69
CA ARG A 488 6.02 -0.75 21.62
C ARG A 488 6.12 0.75 21.89
N VAL A 489 5.13 1.33 22.55
CA VAL A 489 5.21 2.72 23.04
C VAL A 489 6.37 2.84 24.03
N GLN A 490 6.51 1.90 24.97
CA GLN A 490 7.65 1.90 25.88
C GLN A 490 8.98 1.70 25.16
N ASP A 491 9.03 0.81 24.17
CA ASP A 491 10.22 0.60 23.33
C ASP A 491 10.64 1.89 22.61
N PHE A 492 9.67 2.63 22.10
CA PHE A 492 9.91 3.89 21.42
C PHE A 492 10.29 5.02 22.41
N VAL A 493 9.72 5.04 23.61
CA VAL A 493 10.14 5.95 24.69
C VAL A 493 11.59 5.70 25.09
N ASP A 494 11.98 4.43 25.23
CA ASP A 494 13.37 4.07 25.54
C ASP A 494 14.31 4.48 24.41
N GLU A 495 13.89 4.33 23.16
CA GLU A 495 14.62 4.85 21.99
C GLU A 495 14.78 6.37 22.07
N ILE A 496 13.70 7.13 22.32
CA ILE A 496 13.72 8.59 22.46
C ILE A 496 14.73 9.03 23.53
N LYS A 497 14.68 8.43 24.72
CA LYS A 497 15.59 8.78 25.81
C LYS A 497 17.04 8.50 25.48
N MET A 498 17.30 7.41 24.76
CA MET A 498 18.65 7.08 24.34
C MET A 498 19.17 8.08 23.30
N VAL A 499 18.41 8.34 22.23
CA VAL A 499 18.86 9.26 21.17
C VAL A 499 18.95 10.71 21.66
N ALA A 500 18.16 11.09 22.67
CA ALA A 500 18.24 12.41 23.30
C ALA A 500 19.57 12.68 24.02
N ARG A 501 20.38 11.64 24.29
CA ARG A 501 21.71 11.76 24.91
C ARG A 501 22.83 11.93 23.88
N PHE A 502 22.53 11.75 22.60
CA PHE A 502 23.54 11.88 21.54
C PHE A 502 23.73 13.33 21.15
N ASP A 503 25.00 13.73 21.09
CA ASP A 503 25.45 15.03 20.62
C ASP A 503 26.71 14.82 19.79
N HIS A 504 26.52 14.64 18.48
CA HIS A 504 27.61 14.37 17.54
C HIS A 504 27.22 14.86 16.14
N PRO A 505 28.12 15.52 15.38
CA PRO A 505 27.80 16.06 14.05
C PRO A 505 27.41 14.99 13.02
N ASN A 506 27.83 13.74 13.20
CA ASN A 506 27.49 12.62 12.32
C ASN A 506 26.38 11.70 12.87
N ILE A 507 25.59 12.17 13.84
CA ILE A 507 24.38 11.49 14.31
C ILE A 507 23.21 12.44 14.10
N VAL A 508 22.09 11.92 13.59
CA VAL A 508 20.90 12.74 13.35
C VAL A 508 20.43 13.33 14.67
N GLN A 509 20.42 14.66 14.73
CA GLN A 509 20.13 15.43 15.93
C GLN A 509 18.68 15.26 16.35
N PHE A 510 18.48 14.81 17.58
CA PHE A 510 17.19 14.82 18.24
C PHE A 510 16.83 16.24 18.70
N VAL A 511 15.60 16.67 18.44
CA VAL A 511 15.09 18.02 18.77
C VAL A 511 14.14 18.00 19.95
N GLY A 512 13.28 16.98 20.06
CA GLY A 512 12.30 16.88 21.14
C GLY A 512 11.24 15.82 20.85
N ALA A 513 10.36 15.59 21.81
CA ALA A 513 9.24 14.67 21.66
C ALA A 513 7.91 15.39 21.91
N ALA A 514 6.84 14.97 21.26
CA ALA A 514 5.51 15.50 21.50
C ALA A 514 4.49 14.37 21.55
N TRP A 515 3.43 14.56 22.32
CA TRP A 515 2.32 13.63 22.45
C TRP A 515 1.12 14.35 23.06
N SER A 516 -0.09 13.94 22.68
CA SER A 516 -1.32 14.28 23.41
C SER A 516 -1.93 13.07 24.10
N ILE A 517 -1.64 11.86 23.59
CA ILE A 517 -1.97 10.55 24.17
C ILE A 517 -0.79 9.59 23.96
N GLU A 518 -0.71 8.51 24.74
CA GLU A 518 0.41 7.55 24.63
C GLU A 518 0.59 6.98 23.22
N ALA A 519 -0.51 6.74 22.51
CA ALA A 519 -0.50 6.14 21.18
C ALA A 519 0.01 7.06 20.06
N ASN A 520 0.07 8.39 20.28
CA ASN A 520 0.49 9.36 19.26
C ASN A 520 1.83 10.05 19.56
N ILE A 521 2.64 9.43 20.41
CA ILE A 521 3.98 9.90 20.69
C ILE A 521 4.80 10.02 19.40
N GLN A 522 5.47 11.17 19.25
CA GLN A 522 6.30 11.49 18.10
C GLN A 522 7.65 12.03 18.56
N ALA A 523 8.71 11.57 17.89
CA ALA A 523 10.08 11.99 18.09
C ALA A 523 10.51 12.91 16.94
N LEU A 524 10.94 14.12 17.26
CA LEU A 524 11.38 15.11 16.28
C LEU A 524 12.90 15.08 16.14
N PHE A 525 13.34 15.05 14.90
CA PHE A 525 14.74 15.06 14.49
C PHE A 525 14.99 16.17 13.48
N GLU A 526 16.25 16.57 13.31
CA GLU A 526 16.64 17.38 12.16
C GLU A 526 16.24 16.69 10.84
N TYR A 527 15.84 17.50 9.87
CA TYR A 527 15.51 16.99 8.54
C TYR A 527 16.78 16.85 7.70
N MET A 528 16.90 15.73 6.99
CA MET A 528 18.05 15.40 6.14
C MET A 528 17.63 15.52 4.67
N GLU A 529 18.03 16.61 4.01
CA GLU A 529 17.46 17.06 2.74
C GLU A 529 17.75 16.12 1.56
N ASN A 530 18.90 15.45 1.59
CA ASN A 530 19.36 14.57 0.52
C ASN A 530 18.95 13.09 0.72
N GLY A 531 18.10 12.82 1.72
CA GLY A 531 17.56 11.48 1.99
C GLY A 531 18.64 10.51 2.47
N ASP A 532 18.44 9.22 2.21
CA ASP A 532 19.33 8.14 2.63
C ASP A 532 20.39 7.77 1.57
N LEU A 533 21.50 7.20 2.04
CA LEU A 533 22.65 6.85 1.20
C LEU A 533 22.29 5.79 0.13
N ARG A 534 21.32 4.89 0.38
CA ARG A 534 20.90 3.90 -0.62
C ARG A 534 20.21 4.60 -1.79
N THR A 535 19.31 5.52 -1.50
CA THR A 535 18.64 6.35 -2.49
C THR A 535 19.66 7.20 -3.24
N TYR A 536 20.59 7.86 -2.53
CA TYR A 536 21.66 8.64 -3.14
C TYR A 536 22.51 7.82 -4.11
N LEU A 537 23.01 6.64 -3.71
CA LEU A 537 23.85 5.79 -4.56
C LEU A 537 23.11 5.17 -5.75
N SER A 538 21.77 5.18 -5.75
CA SER A 538 20.97 4.69 -6.89
C SER A 538 20.97 5.62 -8.10
N ALA A 539 21.38 6.88 -7.92
CA ALA A 539 21.44 7.87 -8.97
C ALA A 539 22.45 7.48 -10.08
N SER A 540 21.96 7.32 -11.31
CA SER A 540 22.74 6.86 -12.46
C SER A 540 23.87 7.82 -12.88
N TYR A 541 23.70 9.11 -12.61
CA TYR A 541 24.69 10.16 -12.92
C TYR A 541 25.88 10.16 -11.96
N LEU A 542 25.79 9.50 -10.80
CA LEU A 542 26.89 9.51 -9.85
C LEU A 542 28.05 8.65 -10.36
N PRO A 543 29.30 9.16 -10.29
CA PRO A 543 30.47 8.39 -10.70
C PRO A 543 30.63 7.13 -9.85
N ARG A 544 30.89 6.00 -10.51
CA ARG A 544 31.13 4.70 -9.85
C ARG A 544 32.56 4.52 -9.31
N TYR A 545 33.41 5.53 -9.43
CA TYR A 545 34.72 5.57 -8.76
C TYR A 545 34.62 6.34 -7.44
N TRP A 546 35.66 6.25 -6.61
CA TRP A 546 35.71 6.95 -5.33
C TRP A 546 36.00 8.45 -5.52
N THR A 547 35.05 9.28 -5.11
CA THR A 547 35.17 10.74 -5.10
C THR A 547 35.44 11.26 -3.69
N SER A 548 35.87 12.52 -3.57
CA SER A 548 36.04 13.18 -2.26
C SER A 548 34.75 13.14 -1.42
N THR A 549 33.58 13.30 -2.06
CA THR A 549 32.28 13.15 -1.42
C THR A 549 32.04 11.74 -0.86
N LYS A 550 32.35 10.68 -1.63
CA LYS A 550 32.20 9.30 -1.13
C LYS A 550 33.11 9.01 0.06
N PHE A 551 34.34 9.50 0.02
CA PHE A 551 35.23 9.44 1.19
C PHE A 551 34.64 10.18 2.38
N GLN A 552 34.11 11.39 2.18
CA GLN A 552 33.50 12.16 3.25
C GLN A 552 32.32 11.41 3.87
N LEU A 553 31.40 10.88 3.06
CA LEU A 553 30.25 10.11 3.55
C LEU A 553 30.67 8.85 4.33
N ALA A 554 31.70 8.14 3.86
CA ALA A 554 32.25 6.97 4.56
C ALA A 554 32.93 7.36 5.89
N ILE A 555 33.69 8.47 5.90
CA ILE A 555 34.35 9.01 7.10
C ILE A 555 33.30 9.45 8.11
N ASP A 556 32.30 10.21 7.69
CA ASP A 556 31.20 10.68 8.52
C ASP A 556 30.48 9.49 9.21
N ALA A 557 30.18 8.43 8.46
CA ALA A 557 29.55 7.23 9.01
C ALA A 557 30.42 6.51 10.06
N ILE A 558 31.73 6.36 9.83
CA ILE A 558 32.62 5.71 10.81
C ILE A 558 32.90 6.59 12.03
N GLU A 559 32.90 7.92 11.89
CA GLU A 559 33.03 8.86 13.02
C GLU A 559 31.83 8.76 13.97
N ALA A 560 30.63 8.59 13.42
CA ALA A 560 29.45 8.30 14.23
C ALA A 560 29.58 6.98 15.02
N LEU A 561 30.16 5.94 14.40
CA LEU A 561 30.46 4.68 15.09
C LEU A 561 31.50 4.86 16.20
N ILE A 562 32.58 5.60 15.96
CA ILE A 562 33.58 5.92 16.99
C ILE A 562 32.90 6.56 18.21
N TYR A 563 32.01 7.51 17.98
CA TYR A 563 31.27 8.18 19.05
C TYR A 563 30.44 7.18 19.86
N VAL A 564 29.57 6.39 19.24
CA VAL A 564 28.70 5.44 20.00
C VAL A 564 29.49 4.30 20.64
N HIS A 565 30.59 3.86 20.02
CA HIS A 565 31.49 2.84 20.57
C HIS A 565 32.31 3.34 21.77
N SER A 566 32.36 4.66 22.00
CA SER A 566 33.10 5.29 23.10
C SER A 566 32.33 5.40 24.43
N PHE A 567 31.02 5.09 24.43
CA PHE A 567 30.20 5.10 25.63
C PHE A 567 30.67 4.04 26.64
N ASP A 568 30.32 4.21 27.93
CA ASP A 568 30.58 3.23 28.98
C ASP A 568 29.25 2.72 29.59
N PRO A 569 28.85 1.47 29.32
CA PRO A 569 29.51 0.53 28.41
C PRO A 569 29.26 0.89 26.94
N PRO A 570 30.09 0.39 25.99
CA PRO A 570 29.98 0.73 24.58
C PRO A 570 28.61 0.42 23.98
N LEU A 571 28.08 1.36 23.20
CA LEU A 571 26.83 1.16 22.45
C LEU A 571 27.13 0.55 21.09
N VAL A 572 26.34 -0.42 20.66
CA VAL A 572 26.45 -1.08 19.34
C VAL A 572 25.20 -0.72 18.54
N HIS A 573 25.35 -0.22 17.32
CA HIS A 573 24.25 0.25 16.48
C HIS A 573 23.35 -0.90 16.02
N ARG A 574 23.92 -2.04 15.59
CA ARG A 574 23.25 -3.31 15.22
C ARG A 574 22.39 -3.33 13.96
N ASP A 575 22.05 -2.17 13.39
CA ASP A 575 21.30 -2.05 12.14
C ASP A 575 21.98 -1.05 11.20
N LEU A 576 23.31 -1.08 11.14
CA LEU A 576 24.04 -0.23 10.20
C LEU A 576 23.84 -0.74 8.77
N LYS A 577 23.19 0.09 7.95
CA LYS A 577 22.94 -0.13 6.53
C LYS A 577 22.82 1.21 5.81
N SER A 578 22.97 1.24 4.49
CA SER A 578 22.89 2.48 3.71
C SER A 578 21.58 3.25 3.87
N ARG A 579 20.46 2.58 4.16
CA ARG A 579 19.18 3.25 4.45
C ARG A 579 19.16 4.02 5.79
N ASN A 580 20.03 3.65 6.72
CA ASN A 580 20.17 4.30 8.04
C ASN A 580 21.33 5.32 8.06
N VAL A 581 21.91 5.62 6.89
CA VAL A 581 22.89 6.70 6.71
C VAL A 581 22.20 7.81 5.93
N LEU A 582 21.82 8.90 6.61
CA LEU A 582 21.14 10.04 6.00
C LEU A 582 22.14 11.12 5.58
N ILE A 583 21.80 11.93 4.58
CA ILE A 583 22.70 12.93 3.98
C ILE A 583 22.10 14.33 4.14
N SER A 584 22.88 15.25 4.72
CA SER A 584 22.47 16.65 4.90
C SER A 584 22.60 17.44 3.60
N ALA A 585 22.00 18.63 3.54
CA ALA A 585 22.16 19.57 2.41
C ALA A 585 23.63 19.83 2.04
N GLU A 586 24.54 19.88 3.02
CA GLU A 586 25.97 20.11 2.84
C GLU A 586 26.78 18.86 2.46
N MET A 587 26.11 17.75 2.12
CA MET A 587 26.74 16.48 1.74
C MET A 587 27.54 15.80 2.86
N HIS A 588 27.07 15.96 4.10
CA HIS A 588 27.58 15.22 5.26
C HIS A 588 26.66 14.04 5.62
N ALA A 589 27.25 12.91 5.99
CA ALA A 589 26.48 11.75 6.45
C ALA A 589 26.18 11.82 7.95
N LYS A 590 24.98 11.39 8.33
CA LYS A 590 24.58 11.19 9.72
C LYS A 590 23.86 9.86 9.91
N LEU A 591 24.21 9.13 10.96
CA LEU A 591 23.55 7.87 11.31
C LEU A 591 22.22 8.10 12.04
N THR A 592 21.25 7.22 11.80
CA THR A 592 19.92 7.21 12.42
C THR A 592 19.51 5.79 12.85
N ASP A 593 18.33 5.63 13.44
CA ASP A 593 17.70 4.35 13.79
C ASP A 593 18.50 3.49 14.78
N PHE A 594 18.88 4.10 15.89
CA PHE A 594 19.52 3.44 17.01
C PHE A 594 18.56 2.54 17.83
N GLY A 595 17.25 2.52 17.57
CA GLY A 595 16.24 1.78 18.35
C GLY A 595 16.45 0.26 18.53
N THR A 596 17.39 -0.34 17.80
CA THR A 596 17.76 -1.77 17.91
C THR A 596 18.89 -2.06 18.93
N THR A 597 19.48 -1.03 19.54
CA THR A 597 20.64 -1.10 20.47
C THR A 597 20.39 -1.83 21.80
N ARG A 598 19.15 -2.28 22.11
CA ARG A 598 18.76 -2.85 23.41
C ARG A 598 19.78 -3.81 24.01
N TYR A 599 20.34 -3.46 25.16
CA TYR A 599 21.12 -4.35 26.03
C TYR A 599 20.53 -5.76 26.08
N ARG A 600 21.38 -6.78 25.90
CA ARG A 600 21.12 -8.24 26.02
C ARG A 600 19.66 -8.54 26.40
N SER A 601 18.79 -8.72 25.42
CA SER A 601 17.41 -9.13 25.67
C SER A 601 17.42 -10.45 26.43
N LYS A 602 16.79 -10.47 27.61
CA LYS A 602 16.70 -11.62 28.52
C LYS A 602 16.02 -12.86 27.92
N ASP A 603 15.47 -12.77 26.71
CA ASP A 603 14.70 -13.83 26.06
C ASP A 603 15.27 -14.33 24.73
N GLY A 604 16.52 -13.97 24.38
CA GLY A 604 17.34 -14.70 23.38
C GLY A 604 16.77 -14.86 21.97
N THR A 605 15.69 -14.16 21.62
CA THR A 605 14.98 -14.30 20.34
C THR A 605 15.12 -13.01 19.55
N MET A 606 16.14 -12.96 18.69
CA MET A 606 16.15 -12.01 17.58
C MET A 606 15.26 -12.58 16.48
N THR A 607 14.06 -12.05 16.31
CA THR A 607 13.27 -12.27 15.09
C THR A 607 14.03 -11.65 13.94
N VAL A 608 14.72 -12.49 13.15
CA VAL A 608 15.27 -12.11 11.85
C VAL A 608 14.08 -11.66 10.98
N GLY A 609 13.87 -10.36 10.91
CA GLY A 609 12.85 -9.76 10.06
C GLY A 609 13.17 -10.01 8.59
N VAL A 610 12.15 -10.43 7.84
CA VAL A 610 12.20 -10.65 6.39
C VAL A 610 12.73 -9.38 5.70
N GLY A 611 13.87 -9.48 4.99
CA GLY A 611 14.35 -8.48 4.02
C GLY A 611 15.55 -7.58 4.38
N THR A 612 16.13 -7.64 5.60
CA THR A 612 17.23 -6.73 6.01
C THR A 612 18.54 -7.45 6.39
N GLY A 613 18.72 -8.73 6.05
CA GLY A 613 19.84 -9.51 6.57
C GLY A 613 21.22 -9.17 5.99
N ARG A 614 21.30 -8.41 4.88
CA ARG A 614 22.51 -8.30 4.04
C ARG A 614 23.70 -7.58 4.70
N TRP A 615 23.49 -6.80 5.76
CA TRP A 615 24.59 -6.13 6.47
C TRP A 615 24.98 -6.87 7.77
N LEU A 616 24.31 -7.97 8.10
CA LEU A 616 24.54 -8.69 9.36
C LEU A 616 25.88 -9.41 9.36
N ALA A 617 26.55 -9.32 10.51
CA ALA A 617 27.79 -10.03 10.76
C ALA A 617 27.55 -11.56 10.89
N PRO A 618 28.53 -12.41 10.51
CA PRO A 618 28.39 -13.87 10.55
C PRO A 618 27.95 -14.43 11.91
N GLU A 619 28.44 -13.85 13.01
CA GLU A 619 28.11 -14.23 14.38
C GLU A 619 26.66 -13.90 14.75
N ILE A 620 26.09 -12.81 14.22
CA ILE A 620 24.68 -12.46 14.41
C ILE A 620 23.79 -13.40 13.61
N ILE A 621 24.14 -13.69 12.35
CA ILE A 621 23.41 -14.63 11.49
C ILE A 621 23.39 -16.03 12.11
N SER A 622 24.49 -16.43 12.75
CA SER A 622 24.63 -17.73 13.42
C SER A 622 23.90 -17.81 14.77
N GLY A 623 23.25 -16.73 15.21
CA GLY A 623 22.52 -16.67 16.47
C GLY A 623 23.39 -16.56 17.71
N SER A 624 24.64 -16.07 17.59
CA SER A 624 25.47 -15.77 18.76
C SER A 624 24.82 -14.68 19.61
N THR A 625 24.83 -14.85 20.92
CA THR A 625 24.39 -13.84 21.90
C THR A 625 25.55 -12.98 22.41
N ASP A 626 26.79 -13.32 22.02
CA ASP A 626 28.03 -12.63 22.37
C ASP A 626 28.62 -11.98 21.11
N TYR A 627 28.07 -10.83 20.73
CA TYR A 627 28.63 -9.94 19.71
C TYR A 627 28.86 -8.54 20.32
N ASP A 628 29.85 -7.83 19.79
CA ASP A 628 30.31 -6.53 20.31
C ASP A 628 30.36 -5.48 19.18
N GLN A 629 31.08 -4.37 19.39
CA GLN A 629 31.24 -3.29 18.40
C GLN A 629 31.76 -3.78 17.04
N SER A 630 32.49 -4.90 17.01
CA SER A 630 33.03 -5.47 15.77
C SER A 630 31.94 -5.94 14.80
N ALA A 631 30.70 -6.16 15.26
CA ALA A 631 29.57 -6.43 14.39
C ALA A 631 29.22 -5.21 13.52
N ASP A 632 29.21 -3.99 14.09
CA ASP A 632 29.02 -2.76 13.33
C ASP A 632 30.16 -2.54 12.34
N ILE A 633 31.39 -2.94 12.69
CA ILE A 633 32.55 -2.88 11.78
C ILE A 633 32.35 -3.79 10.57
N PHE A 634 31.78 -4.98 10.75
CA PHE A 634 31.42 -5.85 9.62
C PHE A 634 30.39 -5.15 8.71
N SER A 635 29.32 -4.62 9.30
CA SER A 635 28.29 -3.88 8.57
C SER A 635 28.85 -2.66 7.85
N PHE A 636 29.84 -1.97 8.44
CA PHE A 636 30.56 -0.88 7.81
C PHE A 636 31.40 -1.36 6.61
N GLY A 637 32.06 -2.52 6.72
CA GLY A 637 32.74 -3.15 5.59
C GLY A 637 31.79 -3.43 4.42
N VAL A 638 30.57 -3.91 4.71
CA VAL A 638 29.52 -4.09 3.70
C VAL A 638 29.09 -2.75 3.11
N LEU A 639 28.91 -1.72 3.93
CA LEU A 639 28.58 -0.36 3.50
C LEU A 639 29.62 0.23 2.53
N LEU A 640 30.93 0.01 2.78
CA LEU A 640 31.99 0.42 1.88
C LEU A 640 31.87 -0.23 0.49
N THR A 641 31.48 -1.50 0.42
CA THR A 641 31.25 -2.18 -0.87
C THR A 641 30.07 -1.58 -1.64
N GLU A 642 29.08 -1.07 -0.93
CA GLU A 642 27.92 -0.42 -1.52
C GLU A 642 28.26 0.98 -2.03
N ILE A 643 29.03 1.76 -1.28
CA ILE A 643 29.57 3.06 -1.71
C ILE A 643 30.46 2.91 -2.96
N ASP A 644 31.21 1.81 -3.02
CA ASP A 644 32.07 1.49 -4.15
C ASP A 644 31.27 1.08 -5.40
N THR A 645 30.35 0.12 -5.28
CA THR A 645 29.68 -0.49 -6.43
C THR A 645 28.39 0.20 -6.85
N HIS A 646 27.77 0.95 -5.94
CA HIS A 646 26.39 1.48 -6.01
C HIS A 646 25.32 0.39 -6.03
N ASN A 647 25.66 -0.89 -5.99
CA ASN A 647 24.71 -1.98 -6.06
C ASN A 647 24.36 -2.47 -4.65
N LEU A 648 23.21 -3.13 -4.51
CA LEU A 648 22.88 -3.79 -3.24
C LEU A 648 23.92 -4.88 -2.92
N PRO A 649 24.27 -5.08 -1.64
CA PRO A 649 25.20 -6.14 -1.27
C PRO A 649 24.72 -7.51 -1.76
N TYR A 650 25.66 -8.29 -2.32
CA TYR A 650 25.42 -9.61 -2.91
C TYR A 650 24.45 -9.63 -4.11
N HIS A 651 24.26 -8.51 -4.83
CA HIS A 651 23.38 -8.47 -6.01
C HIS A 651 23.73 -9.49 -7.11
N ASP A 652 25.01 -9.82 -7.23
CA ASP A 652 25.64 -10.69 -8.22
C ASP A 652 25.92 -12.10 -7.69
N ALA A 653 25.44 -12.42 -6.48
CA ALA A 653 25.63 -13.73 -5.88
C ALA A 653 24.78 -14.79 -6.59
N VAL A 654 25.44 -15.74 -7.25
CA VAL A 654 24.82 -16.84 -8.02
C VAL A 654 25.22 -18.20 -7.46
N GLY A 655 24.28 -19.15 -7.50
CA GLY A 655 24.50 -20.53 -7.10
C GLY A 655 25.25 -21.34 -8.16
N LEU A 656 25.57 -22.60 -7.85
CA LEU A 656 26.28 -23.51 -8.76
C LEU A 656 25.55 -23.77 -10.09
N ASN A 657 24.23 -23.53 -10.12
CA ASN A 657 23.37 -23.64 -11.29
C ASN A 657 23.29 -22.35 -12.12
N GLY A 658 23.99 -21.28 -11.73
CA GLY A 658 23.95 -19.97 -12.38
C GLY A 658 22.74 -19.10 -12.03
N ASN A 659 21.81 -19.60 -11.19
CA ASN A 659 20.66 -18.82 -10.74
C ASN A 659 21.07 -17.92 -9.57
N LYS A 660 20.38 -16.77 -9.43
CA LYS A 660 20.56 -15.85 -8.29
C LYS A 660 20.28 -16.58 -6.97
N LEU A 661 21.12 -16.33 -5.97
CA LEU A 661 20.93 -16.91 -4.64
C LEU A 661 19.79 -16.21 -3.90
N GLU A 662 18.89 -17.01 -3.33
CA GLU A 662 17.87 -16.55 -2.39
C GLU A 662 18.52 -15.95 -1.13
N GLU A 663 17.83 -15.00 -0.48
CA GLU A 663 18.40 -14.25 0.66
C GLU A 663 18.85 -15.16 1.80
N VAL A 664 18.06 -16.19 2.14
CA VAL A 664 18.42 -17.17 3.17
C VAL A 664 19.72 -17.92 2.83
N ALA A 665 19.91 -18.25 1.55
CA ALA A 665 21.13 -18.93 1.08
C ALA A 665 22.35 -17.99 1.15
N VAL A 666 22.17 -16.71 0.77
CA VAL A 666 23.21 -15.68 0.91
C VAL A 666 23.66 -15.57 2.37
N LEU A 667 22.72 -15.43 3.31
CA LEU A 667 23.03 -15.31 4.74
C LEU A 667 23.75 -16.55 5.27
N GLN A 668 23.30 -17.74 4.90
CA GLN A 668 23.96 -18.99 5.31
C GLN A 668 25.40 -19.08 4.78
N MET A 669 25.64 -18.67 3.53
CA MET A 669 26.99 -18.65 2.95
C MET A 669 27.88 -17.59 3.61
N VAL A 670 27.33 -16.42 3.97
CA VAL A 670 28.05 -15.38 4.72
C VAL A 670 28.43 -15.88 6.10
N ALA A 671 27.50 -16.51 6.83
CA ALA A 671 27.71 -17.10 8.15
C ALA A 671 28.85 -18.13 8.13
N ASN A 672 28.91 -18.95 7.08
CA ASN A 672 29.95 -19.97 6.88
C ASN A 672 31.28 -19.42 6.31
N GLY A 673 31.41 -18.11 6.08
CA GLY A 673 32.61 -17.50 5.50
C GLY A 673 32.85 -17.82 4.02
N GLN A 674 31.81 -18.27 3.30
CA GLN A 674 31.89 -18.68 1.90
C GLN A 674 31.57 -17.55 0.92
N LEU A 675 30.93 -16.47 1.39
CA LEU A 675 30.48 -15.36 0.56
C LEU A 675 30.78 -14.02 1.22
N ARG A 676 31.20 -13.06 0.41
CA ARG A 676 31.36 -11.63 0.74
C ARG A 676 30.85 -10.78 -0.43
N PRO A 677 30.40 -9.53 -0.18
CA PRO A 677 29.98 -8.64 -1.26
C PRO A 677 31.13 -8.34 -2.22
N THR A 678 30.79 -8.16 -3.49
CA THR A 678 31.75 -7.81 -4.53
C THR A 678 32.28 -6.39 -4.35
N ILE A 679 33.58 -6.21 -4.55
CA ILE A 679 34.25 -4.91 -4.59
C ILE A 679 34.72 -4.67 -6.03
N SER A 680 34.42 -3.50 -6.59
CA SER A 680 34.74 -3.14 -7.98
C SER A 680 36.24 -3.18 -8.25
N ALA A 681 36.64 -3.40 -9.50
CA ALA A 681 38.04 -3.32 -9.90
C ALA A 681 38.63 -1.90 -9.76
N SER A 682 37.78 -0.87 -9.83
CA SER A 682 38.14 0.54 -9.69
C SER A 682 38.30 1.01 -8.23
N CYS A 683 37.93 0.19 -7.25
CA CYS A 683 38.09 0.52 -5.83
C CYS A 683 39.58 0.74 -5.48
N PRO A 684 39.94 1.88 -4.84
CA PRO A 684 41.30 2.12 -4.34
C PRO A 684 41.81 0.93 -3.52
N PRO A 685 43.04 0.44 -3.77
CA PRO A 685 43.56 -0.76 -3.10
C PRO A 685 43.45 -0.69 -1.58
N THR A 686 43.80 0.45 -0.97
CA THR A 686 43.72 0.65 0.47
C THR A 686 42.28 0.56 1.01
N VAL A 687 41.28 1.03 0.24
CA VAL A 687 39.86 0.94 0.64
C VAL A 687 39.34 -0.48 0.47
N ARG A 688 39.76 -1.20 -0.58
CA ARG A 688 39.45 -2.62 -0.78
C ARG A 688 40.00 -3.47 0.36
N ASP A 689 41.25 -3.23 0.76
CA ASP A 689 41.90 -3.94 1.86
C ASP A 689 41.19 -3.65 3.19
N LEU A 690 40.83 -2.39 3.43
CA LEU A 690 40.04 -1.99 4.60
C LEU A 690 38.67 -2.69 4.63
N ALA A 691 37.89 -2.63 3.55
CA ALA A 691 36.58 -3.27 3.47
C ALA A 691 36.68 -4.78 3.70
N THR A 692 37.71 -5.43 3.14
CA THR A 692 37.99 -6.85 3.34
C THR A 692 38.32 -7.16 4.81
N LEU A 693 39.16 -6.33 5.44
CA LEU A 693 39.53 -6.50 6.86
C LEU A 693 38.34 -6.30 7.79
N CYS A 694 37.51 -5.28 7.53
CA CYS A 694 36.25 -5.04 8.24
C CYS A 694 35.30 -6.26 8.15
N MET A 695 35.28 -6.95 7.01
CA MET A 695 34.44 -8.14 6.79
C MET A 695 35.12 -9.47 7.16
N SER A 696 36.17 -9.43 7.99
CA SER A 696 36.83 -10.65 8.49
C SER A 696 35.84 -11.58 9.20
N GLN A 697 35.97 -12.88 8.94
CA GLN A 697 35.07 -13.89 9.51
C GLN A 697 35.12 -13.91 11.04
N ASN A 698 36.33 -13.87 11.60
CA ASN A 698 36.54 -13.77 13.03
C ASN A 698 36.39 -12.31 13.47
N PRO A 699 35.48 -12.01 14.43
CA PRO A 699 35.25 -10.64 14.89
C PRO A 699 36.50 -9.93 15.43
N GLN A 700 37.44 -10.67 16.05
CA GLN A 700 38.66 -10.13 16.65
C GLN A 700 39.71 -9.68 15.62
N ASP A 701 39.58 -10.10 14.36
CA ASP A 701 40.49 -9.71 13.27
C ASP A 701 40.04 -8.40 12.59
N ARG A 702 38.86 -7.89 12.95
CA ARG A 702 38.30 -6.64 12.41
C ARG A 702 38.96 -5.43 13.12
N PRO A 703 39.21 -4.33 12.41
CA PRO A 703 39.85 -3.16 13.00
C PRO A 703 38.89 -2.44 13.94
N ALA A 704 39.43 -1.65 14.88
CA ALA A 704 38.59 -0.72 15.63
C ALA A 704 38.06 0.40 14.71
N ALA A 705 36.92 1.00 15.04
CA ALA A 705 36.34 2.10 14.25
C ALA A 705 37.34 3.25 14.00
N ALA A 706 38.13 3.60 15.02
CA ALA A 706 39.17 4.63 14.94
C ALA A 706 40.29 4.29 13.94
N GLU A 707 40.66 3.02 13.82
CA GLU A 707 41.67 2.56 12.87
C GLU A 707 41.12 2.63 11.43
N ALA A 708 39.87 2.21 11.22
CA ALA A 708 39.20 2.33 9.93
C ALA A 708 39.07 3.79 9.49
N ALA A 709 38.71 4.70 10.39
CA ALA A 709 38.64 6.13 10.12
C ALA A 709 40.02 6.73 9.77
N TYR A 710 41.08 6.31 10.47
CA TYR A 710 42.45 6.74 10.17
C TYR A 710 42.86 6.36 8.75
N VAL A 711 42.56 5.13 8.32
CA VAL A 711 42.85 4.66 6.96
C VAL A 711 42.11 5.51 5.93
N LEU A 712 40.80 5.73 6.09
CA LEU A 712 40.00 6.52 5.15
C LEU A 712 40.47 7.98 5.05
N ARG A 713 40.79 8.61 6.18
CA ARG A 713 41.32 9.98 6.22
C ARG A 713 42.68 10.11 5.53
N THR A 714 43.54 9.10 5.70
CA THR A 714 44.85 9.08 5.05
C THR A 714 44.70 9.03 3.52
N VAL A 715 43.84 8.16 3.01
CA VAL A 715 43.59 8.04 1.57
C VAL A 715 42.93 9.31 1.01
N GLN A 716 41.94 9.88 1.71
CA GLN A 716 41.29 11.11 1.28
C GLN A 716 42.29 12.28 1.19
N LYS A 717 43.21 12.37 2.16
CA LYS A 717 44.26 13.39 2.15
C LYS A 717 45.23 13.20 0.99
N GLU A 718 45.72 11.99 0.77
CA GLU A 718 46.61 11.67 -0.36
C GLU A 718 45.97 12.00 -1.71
N MET A 719 44.65 11.80 -1.86
CA MET A 719 43.92 12.17 -3.06
C MET A 719 43.71 13.67 -3.23
N ASN A 720 43.57 14.43 -2.15
CA ASN A 720 43.44 15.89 -2.23
C ASN A 720 44.79 16.58 -2.49
N ASP A 721 45.89 15.92 -2.11
CA ASP A 721 47.27 16.41 -2.31
C ASP A 721 47.85 16.03 -3.70
N ALA A 722 47.19 15.12 -4.43
CA ALA A 722 47.54 14.65 -5.79
C ALA A 722 46.79 15.40 -6.88
#